data_AF-A0A7C1X2R6-F1
#
_entry.id   AF-A0A7C1X2R6-F1
#
_cell.length_a   1.000
_cell.length_b   1.000
_cell.length_c   1.000
_cell.angle_alpha   90.00
_cell.angle_beta   90.00
_cell.angle_gamma   90.00
#
_symmetry.space_group_name_H-M   'P 1'
#
loop_
_entity.id
_entity.type
_entity.pdbx_description
1 polymer ?
#
loop_
_entity_poly.entity_id
_entity_poly.type
_entity_poly.pdbx_seq_one_letter_code
_entity_poly.pdbx_strand_id
1 'polypeptide(L)'
;MKLARALPLCLFLIGPLLLEGAPLAQNRASLPTVSSRQSRAAQHAPPRITWAPIGPGGGGWMSTITVVDDGLGTVYAACDVGGIYRSADHGKTWEIKNRGLGNYYVQDIEVDPTRPRTVYAATRGGVYKSVNGGNLWVAKRNGFPPPDEFAFSAPISDIVVDPRDPRILYAGVGVPRDGYDLDGYHWQSAGVKGAIYKSVDAAEHWTLIQNTGIDPLAMVYSLAIDPVDTRVLYAATSEGIYQSTDAGASWTSIGMGLATPRAMALVVDPTNPDTLYTTLWAEPGTATWSGGVYKSVDRGAHWIAKNNGLPQALGQEEGFTSNYPCLVIDPSDPNVLYAGHNPWWPNPGVYRSTDGGDSWTWVTHYEPPAQNTNLGWISQHGPFARALAIDPTDPSRLYLGTSTHLLRTEDAGGTWEPVYTDPVAGGTWRGRGLETTVVQDIAVDPTDPNRIYAGYWDMGFLKSTDGGVSFQRTSSGMTFDSNTFAILIDPLSPNRIYAATGWWETNEGEVVLSVDSGQTWTPRSNGLPNAQIWSIAMVPPVPGSPRTLVAASYGHGVYKTVDGGSSWFPASGGLGVGGNLQVRAVAVDPQRPNIVYAGLESMLIETATTSTTIQGGLFRSSDGGTSWTRIDQALPQLNVWDIEVDPGHPSLVYTAVSGGYDHTLGVTFPGGVFRSTDSGATWTLENRGFGPPGNLNVSSIAISPLDSRILFATTTDAPFHDESSGRGIFLTTNRGRRWRPVNDGLGILDFQSIAVDPSDPTRLFAGSGGNGILRGRLW
;
A
#
# COMPACT_ATOMS: atom_id res chain seq x y z
N MET A 1 11.60 -58.38 -25.65
CA MET A 1 10.90 -57.21 -26.23
C MET A 1 11.42 -55.97 -25.51
N LYS A 2 11.96 -55.02 -26.28
CA LYS A 2 12.97 -53.99 -25.90
C LYS A 2 12.46 -53.05 -24.78
N LEU A 3 13.05 -52.96 -23.57
CA LEU A 3 14.32 -52.33 -23.12
C LEU A 3 14.47 -50.86 -23.58
N ALA A 4 14.99 -49.88 -22.84
CA ALA A 4 15.30 -49.61 -21.43
C ALA A 4 15.94 -48.20 -21.39
N ARG A 5 15.96 -47.58 -20.21
CA ARG A 5 16.78 -46.39 -19.86
C ARG A 5 18.26 -46.59 -20.21
N ALA A 6 19.00 -45.51 -20.48
CA ALA A 6 20.31 -45.21 -19.86
C ALA A 6 20.94 -43.88 -20.38
N LEU A 7 21.31 -43.02 -19.42
CA LEU A 7 22.43 -42.06 -19.48
C LEU A 7 23.77 -42.82 -19.67
N PRO A 8 24.87 -42.20 -20.18
CA PRO A 8 25.77 -41.47 -19.26
C PRO A 8 26.65 -40.33 -19.82
N LEU A 9 27.22 -39.59 -18.86
CA LEU A 9 28.45 -38.79 -18.87
C LEU A 9 29.61 -39.36 -19.74
N CYS A 10 30.45 -38.48 -20.30
CA CYS A 10 31.84 -38.29 -19.83
C CYS A 10 32.65 -37.24 -20.64
N LEU A 11 33.50 -36.52 -19.90
CA LEU A 11 34.61 -35.67 -20.32
C LEU A 11 35.58 -36.36 -21.29
N PHE A 12 36.31 -35.59 -22.12
CA PHE A 12 37.78 -35.50 -22.07
C PHE A 12 38.31 -34.33 -22.92
N LEU A 13 39.11 -33.49 -22.26
CA LEU A 13 40.07 -32.53 -22.83
C LEU A 13 41.33 -33.30 -23.29
N ILE A 14 41.82 -33.05 -24.50
CA ILE A 14 43.25 -33.18 -24.84
C ILE A 14 43.64 -32.05 -25.79
N GLY A 15 44.73 -31.36 -25.44
CA GLY A 15 45.31 -30.20 -26.10
C GLY A 15 46.19 -30.51 -27.33
N PRO A 16 47.05 -29.54 -27.74
CA PRO A 16 47.26 -29.17 -29.14
C PRO A 16 48.56 -29.72 -29.74
N LEU A 17 48.66 -29.69 -31.08
CA LEU A 17 49.94 -29.72 -31.78
C LEU A 17 49.94 -28.82 -33.02
N LEU A 18 50.92 -27.91 -33.00
CA LEU A 18 51.38 -27.00 -34.05
C LEU A 18 52.30 -27.72 -35.05
N LEU A 19 52.36 -27.18 -36.28
CA LEU A 19 53.51 -26.97 -37.19
C LEU A 19 53.01 -27.06 -38.64
N GLU A 20 52.83 -25.91 -39.32
CA GLU A 20 53.80 -25.19 -40.15
C GLU A 20 53.99 -25.77 -41.57
N GLY A 21 53.90 -24.88 -42.58
CA GLY A 21 54.28 -25.17 -43.97
C GLY A 21 53.54 -24.33 -45.02
N ALA A 22 54.06 -23.14 -45.31
CA ALA A 22 53.59 -22.14 -46.29
C ALA A 22 53.73 -22.58 -47.78
N PRO A 23 53.58 -21.71 -48.81
CA PRO A 23 52.83 -20.45 -48.97
C PRO A 23 51.89 -20.48 -50.21
N LEU A 24 51.08 -19.45 -50.49
CA LEU A 24 50.95 -18.83 -51.83
C LEU A 24 49.87 -17.73 -51.91
N ALA A 25 50.31 -16.61 -52.50
CA ALA A 25 49.58 -15.64 -53.31
C ALA A 25 48.40 -14.85 -52.70
N GLN A 26 48.67 -13.55 -52.51
CA GLN A 26 47.67 -12.50 -52.40
C GLN A 26 46.75 -12.48 -53.62
N ASN A 27 45.44 -12.58 -53.37
CA ASN A 27 44.44 -11.89 -54.19
C ASN A 27 43.34 -11.40 -53.25
N ARG A 28 43.31 -10.08 -53.03
CA ARG A 28 42.25 -9.39 -52.29
C ARG A 28 40.97 -9.42 -53.13
N ALA A 29 40.02 -10.27 -52.73
CA ALA A 29 38.61 -10.07 -53.02
C ALA A 29 37.87 -9.97 -51.68
N SER A 30 37.27 -8.82 -51.44
CA SER A 30 36.50 -8.48 -50.23
C SER A 30 35.30 -9.41 -50.06
N LEU A 31 35.25 -10.13 -48.94
CA LEU A 31 34.04 -10.80 -48.45
C LEU A 31 33.02 -9.76 -47.96
N PRO A 32 31.70 -9.97 -48.16
CA PRO A 32 30.69 -8.99 -47.73
C PRO A 32 30.61 -8.94 -46.21
N THR A 33 30.62 -7.73 -45.67
CA THR A 33 30.41 -7.44 -44.24
C THR A 33 29.03 -7.90 -43.78
N VAL A 34 29.02 -8.76 -42.76
CA VAL A 34 27.83 -9.03 -41.93
C VAL A 34 27.68 -7.85 -40.97
N SER A 35 27.13 -6.72 -41.44
CA SER A 35 26.80 -5.58 -40.55
C SER A 35 25.59 -4.76 -41.01
N SER A 36 24.47 -5.42 -41.33
CA SER A 36 23.21 -4.69 -41.61
C SER A 36 21.94 -5.36 -41.10
N ARG A 37 21.99 -6.64 -40.68
CA ARG A 37 20.80 -7.35 -40.15
C ARG A 37 20.67 -7.28 -38.62
N GLN A 38 21.78 -7.24 -37.87
CA GLN A 38 21.72 -7.04 -36.41
C GLN A 38 21.47 -5.58 -36.02
N SER A 39 21.91 -4.60 -36.83
CA SER A 39 21.68 -3.18 -36.56
C SER A 39 20.23 -2.72 -36.84
N ARG A 40 19.52 -3.37 -37.77
CA ARG A 40 18.09 -3.10 -38.02
C ARG A 40 17.14 -3.72 -36.98
N ALA A 41 17.51 -4.85 -36.37
CA ALA A 41 16.70 -5.49 -35.34
C ALA A 41 16.70 -4.71 -34.01
N ALA A 42 17.81 -4.03 -33.68
CA ALA A 42 17.89 -3.14 -32.52
C ALA A 42 17.10 -1.82 -32.71
N GLN A 43 16.89 -1.37 -33.95
CA GLN A 43 16.17 -0.11 -34.26
C GLN A 43 14.64 -0.22 -34.19
N HIS A 44 14.07 -1.40 -33.91
CA HIS A 44 12.61 -1.63 -33.87
C HIS A 44 12.15 -2.32 -32.57
N ALA A 45 12.98 -2.32 -31.53
CA ALA A 45 12.51 -2.77 -30.22
C ALA A 45 11.40 -1.81 -29.73
N PRO A 46 10.26 -2.33 -29.27
CA PRO A 46 9.20 -1.48 -28.75
C PRO A 46 9.73 -0.77 -27.48
N PRO A 47 9.46 0.54 -27.28
CA PRO A 47 10.07 1.32 -26.20
C PRO A 47 9.85 0.66 -24.84
N ARG A 48 10.86 0.61 -23.97
CA ARG A 48 10.77 -0.07 -22.66
C ARG A 48 10.99 0.91 -21.53
N ILE A 49 10.44 0.60 -20.35
CA ILE A 49 10.69 1.37 -19.14
C ILE A 49 11.25 0.43 -18.09
N THR A 50 12.29 0.87 -17.39
CA THR A 50 12.79 0.20 -16.19
C THR A 50 12.45 1.07 -14.99
N TRP A 51 11.80 0.49 -14.00
CA TRP A 51 11.40 1.16 -12.77
C TRP A 51 12.34 0.81 -11.62
N ALA A 52 12.58 1.78 -10.74
CA ALA A 52 13.28 1.59 -9.48
C ALA A 52 12.59 2.39 -8.36
N PRO A 53 12.37 1.81 -7.18
CA PRO A 53 11.83 2.54 -6.04
C PRO A 53 12.80 3.63 -5.59
N ILE A 54 12.25 4.76 -5.16
CA ILE A 54 12.95 5.87 -4.52
C ILE A 54 12.07 6.41 -3.39
N GLY A 55 12.68 6.95 -2.35
CA GLY A 55 11.92 7.49 -1.23
C GLY A 55 12.75 7.63 0.04
N PRO A 56 12.11 8.12 1.12
CA PRO A 56 12.73 8.22 2.43
C PRO A 56 12.69 6.91 3.23
N GLY A 57 11.91 5.91 2.80
CA GLY A 57 11.63 4.66 3.51
C GLY A 57 10.58 4.79 4.62
N GLY A 58 9.86 3.71 4.91
CA GLY A 58 8.84 3.60 5.95
C GLY A 58 7.53 4.31 5.58
N GLY A 59 6.77 4.72 6.59
CA GLY A 59 5.61 5.62 6.47
C GLY A 59 4.26 4.92 6.28
N GLY A 60 4.19 3.60 6.37
CA GLY A 60 2.95 2.82 6.31
C GLY A 60 2.84 1.78 7.42
N TRP A 61 1.69 1.14 7.52
CA TRP A 61 1.36 0.24 8.64
C TRP A 61 1.99 -1.14 8.48
N MET A 62 2.82 -1.55 9.43
CA MET A 62 3.43 -2.88 9.44
C MET A 62 2.46 -3.90 10.01
N SER A 63 2.05 -4.90 9.23
CA SER A 63 1.07 -5.90 9.63
C SER A 63 1.70 -7.11 10.33
N THR A 64 2.81 -7.62 9.78
CA THR A 64 3.51 -8.81 10.28
C THR A 64 5.02 -8.73 10.02
N ILE A 65 5.80 -9.44 10.85
CA ILE A 65 7.25 -9.60 10.71
C ILE A 65 7.59 -11.05 11.02
N THR A 66 8.41 -11.68 10.17
CA THR A 66 8.86 -13.07 10.34
C THR A 66 10.37 -13.12 10.20
N VAL A 67 11.06 -13.59 11.24
CA VAL A 67 12.51 -13.82 11.23
C VAL A 67 12.79 -15.28 10.96
N VAL A 68 13.71 -15.56 10.04
CA VAL A 68 13.98 -16.93 9.58
C VAL A 68 15.30 -17.43 10.15
N ASP A 69 15.28 -18.60 10.78
CA ASP A 69 16.48 -19.34 11.18
C ASP A 69 17.13 -20.02 9.96
N ASP A 70 17.83 -19.22 9.14
CA ASP A 70 18.62 -19.70 8.00
C ASP A 70 20.11 -19.33 8.09
N GLY A 71 20.53 -18.67 9.18
CA GLY A 71 21.90 -18.17 9.38
C GLY A 71 22.30 -17.03 8.45
N LEU A 72 21.38 -16.49 7.63
CA LEU A 72 21.63 -15.39 6.70
C LEU A 72 21.08 -14.06 7.21
N GLY A 73 20.30 -14.07 8.30
CA GLY A 73 19.60 -12.88 8.78
C GLY A 73 18.41 -12.52 7.89
N THR A 74 17.72 -13.53 7.36
CA THR A 74 16.52 -13.32 6.54
C THR A 74 15.36 -12.83 7.42
N VAL A 75 14.76 -11.72 7.02
CA VAL A 75 13.57 -11.14 7.65
C VAL A 75 12.54 -10.85 6.57
N TYR A 76 11.32 -11.29 6.77
CA TYR A 76 10.15 -10.84 6.01
C TYR A 76 9.41 -9.79 6.82
N ALA A 77 8.97 -8.73 6.15
CA ALA A 77 8.05 -7.75 6.72
C ALA A 77 6.94 -7.51 5.70
N ALA A 78 5.73 -7.30 6.18
CA ALA A 78 4.62 -6.96 5.30
C ALA A 78 3.81 -5.78 5.83
N CYS A 79 3.11 -5.14 4.90
CA CYS A 79 2.32 -3.96 5.16
C CYS A 79 0.87 -4.19 4.75
N ASP A 80 -0.01 -3.30 5.22
CA ASP A 80 -1.42 -3.32 4.89
C ASP A 80 -1.71 -3.05 3.40
N VAL A 81 -0.93 -2.21 2.70
CA VAL A 81 -1.16 -1.90 1.27
C VAL A 81 0.05 -2.19 0.37
N GLY A 82 1.23 -2.41 0.95
CA GLY A 82 2.50 -2.53 0.21
C GLY A 82 2.93 -3.95 -0.15
N GLY A 83 2.23 -4.97 0.34
CA GLY A 83 2.63 -6.38 0.18
C GLY A 83 3.85 -6.74 1.03
N ILE A 84 4.74 -7.58 0.49
CA ILE A 84 5.83 -8.25 1.20
C ILE A 84 7.19 -7.66 0.81
N TYR A 85 8.01 -7.45 1.83
CA TYR A 85 9.42 -7.10 1.75
C TYR A 85 10.27 -8.21 2.34
N ARG A 86 11.46 -8.40 1.79
CA ARG A 86 12.46 -9.33 2.32
C ARG A 86 13.81 -8.64 2.48
N SER A 87 14.40 -8.80 3.66
CA SER A 87 15.82 -8.56 3.91
C SER A 87 16.57 -9.90 4.01
N ALA A 88 17.85 -9.89 3.66
CA ALA A 88 18.78 -11.01 3.83
C ALA A 88 20.04 -10.59 4.59
N ASP A 89 19.93 -9.54 5.41
CA ASP A 89 21.03 -8.88 6.09
C ASP A 89 20.60 -8.20 7.39
N HIS A 90 19.60 -8.79 8.08
CA HIS A 90 19.02 -8.30 9.33
C HIS A 90 18.35 -6.92 9.23
N GLY A 91 17.82 -6.55 8.07
CA GLY A 91 17.12 -5.27 7.83
C GLY A 91 18.04 -4.13 7.40
N LYS A 92 19.27 -4.41 6.93
CA LYS A 92 20.13 -3.34 6.38
C LYS A 92 19.67 -2.93 4.99
N THR A 93 19.15 -3.87 4.20
CA THR A 93 18.52 -3.62 2.90
C THR A 93 17.26 -4.47 2.73
N TRP A 94 16.31 -3.95 1.94
CA TRP A 94 15.03 -4.58 1.67
C TRP A 94 14.76 -4.68 0.17
N GLU A 95 14.13 -5.78 -0.23
CA GLU A 95 13.65 -6.03 -1.57
C GLU A 95 12.14 -6.29 -1.55
N ILE A 96 11.41 -5.68 -2.48
CA ILE A 96 9.99 -5.98 -2.70
C ILE A 96 9.83 -7.40 -3.26
N LYS A 97 8.92 -8.19 -2.70
CA LYS A 97 8.67 -9.60 -3.00
C LYS A 97 7.21 -9.87 -3.34
N ASN A 98 6.64 -9.10 -4.25
CA ASN A 98 5.20 -9.18 -4.59
C ASN A 98 4.89 -9.89 -5.91
N ARG A 99 5.90 -10.40 -6.62
CA ARG A 99 5.67 -11.02 -7.94
C ARG A 99 4.74 -12.24 -7.81
N GLY A 100 3.59 -12.19 -8.48
CA GLY A 100 2.56 -13.25 -8.43
C GLY A 100 1.63 -13.17 -7.22
N LEU A 101 1.81 -12.17 -6.34
CA LEU A 101 0.87 -11.86 -5.28
C LEU A 101 -0.29 -11.09 -5.90
N GLY A 102 -1.50 -11.62 -5.78
CA GLY A 102 -2.71 -11.00 -6.31
C GLY A 102 -3.36 -10.04 -5.33
N ASN A 103 -2.97 -10.03 -4.05
CA ASN A 103 -3.55 -9.16 -3.03
C ASN A 103 -2.44 -8.67 -2.09
N TYR A 104 -2.33 -7.36 -1.92
CA TYR A 104 -1.21 -6.74 -1.18
C TYR A 104 -1.49 -6.55 0.32
N TYR A 105 -2.68 -6.92 0.80
CA TYR A 105 -3.09 -6.83 2.21
C TYR A 105 -2.66 -8.07 2.98
N VAL A 106 -1.36 -8.18 3.23
CA VAL A 106 -0.77 -9.32 3.92
C VAL A 106 -0.99 -9.16 5.42
N GLN A 107 -1.60 -10.17 6.05
CA GLN A 107 -1.87 -10.18 7.49
C GLN A 107 -0.84 -10.99 8.26
N ASP A 108 -0.33 -12.07 7.67
CA ASP A 108 0.65 -12.92 8.30
C ASP A 108 1.57 -13.66 7.29
N ILE A 109 2.77 -14.05 7.74
CA ILE A 109 3.78 -14.77 6.94
C ILE A 109 4.37 -15.90 7.78
N GLU A 110 4.33 -17.12 7.23
CA GLU A 110 4.90 -18.30 7.86
C GLU A 110 5.90 -19.04 6.96
N VAL A 111 6.87 -19.71 7.59
CA VAL A 111 7.96 -20.41 6.90
C VAL A 111 7.90 -21.91 7.18
N ASP A 112 8.13 -22.73 6.16
CA ASP A 112 8.34 -24.18 6.35
C ASP A 112 9.64 -24.39 7.17
N PRO A 113 9.55 -24.92 8.41
CA PRO A 113 10.71 -25.08 9.30
C PRO A 113 11.75 -26.07 8.77
N THR A 114 11.37 -26.93 7.82
CA THR A 114 12.28 -27.88 7.18
C THR A 114 12.82 -27.39 5.84
N ARG A 115 12.19 -26.36 5.26
CA ARG A 115 12.58 -25.77 3.97
C ARG A 115 12.37 -24.25 4.01
N PRO A 116 13.32 -23.47 4.58
CA PRO A 116 13.15 -22.04 4.81
C PRO A 116 12.89 -21.15 3.58
N ARG A 117 13.03 -21.69 2.36
CA ARG A 117 12.64 -21.01 1.10
C ARG A 117 11.18 -21.22 0.71
N THR A 118 10.47 -22.13 1.39
CA THR A 118 9.04 -22.31 1.27
C THR A 118 8.36 -21.43 2.29
N VAL A 119 7.60 -20.46 1.80
CA VAL A 119 6.98 -19.40 2.61
C VAL A 119 5.52 -19.30 2.21
N TYR A 120 4.66 -19.10 3.19
CA TYR A 120 3.23 -18.90 3.03
C TYR A 120 2.87 -17.49 3.47
N ALA A 121 1.93 -16.85 2.78
CA ALA A 121 1.42 -15.54 3.15
C ALA A 121 -0.09 -15.61 3.28
N ALA A 122 -0.61 -15.20 4.43
CA ALA A 122 -2.01 -14.94 4.66
C ALA A 122 -2.34 -13.53 4.18
N THR A 123 -3.33 -13.39 3.29
CA THR A 123 -3.81 -12.08 2.83
C THR A 123 -5.31 -11.96 2.97
N ARG A 124 -5.84 -10.74 2.81
CA ARG A 124 -7.31 -10.54 2.74
C ARG A 124 -7.96 -11.30 1.56
N GLY A 125 -7.17 -11.65 0.55
CA GLY A 125 -7.58 -12.43 -0.62
C GLY A 125 -7.21 -13.92 -0.57
N GLY A 126 -6.95 -14.50 0.60
CA GLY A 126 -6.63 -15.93 0.75
C GLY A 126 -5.15 -16.21 1.00
N VAL A 127 -4.75 -17.48 0.88
CA VAL A 127 -3.37 -17.92 1.11
C VAL A 127 -2.56 -17.91 -0.19
N TYR A 128 -1.31 -17.46 -0.11
CA TYR A 128 -0.30 -17.56 -1.16
C TYR A 128 0.88 -18.41 -0.70
N LYS A 129 1.52 -19.10 -1.64
CA LYS A 129 2.71 -19.93 -1.38
C LYS A 129 3.83 -19.55 -2.34
N SER A 130 5.04 -19.42 -1.81
CA SER A 130 6.29 -19.35 -2.55
C SER A 130 7.16 -20.54 -2.18
N VAL A 131 7.88 -21.11 -3.14
CA VAL A 131 8.89 -22.17 -2.91
C VAL A 131 10.33 -21.69 -3.15
N ASN A 132 10.51 -20.38 -3.35
CA ASN A 132 11.78 -19.80 -3.77
C ASN A 132 12.19 -18.55 -2.96
N GLY A 133 11.66 -18.39 -1.75
CA GLY A 133 11.96 -17.30 -0.82
C GLY A 133 11.25 -15.98 -1.13
N GLY A 134 10.06 -16.02 -1.73
CA GLY A 134 9.22 -14.86 -2.04
C GLY A 134 9.46 -14.27 -3.44
N ASN A 135 10.27 -14.91 -4.28
CA ASN A 135 10.54 -14.40 -5.64
C ASN A 135 9.38 -14.65 -6.62
N LEU A 136 8.52 -15.63 -6.33
CA LEU A 136 7.27 -15.87 -7.04
C LEU A 136 6.25 -16.49 -6.08
N TRP A 137 5.09 -15.84 -5.98
CA TRP A 137 3.95 -16.34 -5.23
C TRP A 137 2.93 -17.00 -6.16
N VAL A 138 2.23 -18.00 -5.63
CA VAL A 138 1.13 -18.69 -6.29
C VAL A 138 -0.04 -18.73 -5.31
N ALA A 139 -1.20 -18.25 -5.74
CA ALA A 139 -2.42 -18.32 -4.95
C ALA A 139 -2.80 -19.78 -4.66
N LYS A 140 -3.19 -20.07 -3.42
CA LYS A 140 -3.53 -21.38 -2.87
C LYS A 140 -4.93 -21.38 -2.29
N ARG A 141 -5.91 -21.19 -3.20
CA ARG A 141 -7.31 -20.98 -2.83
C ARG A 141 -8.23 -22.22 -2.92
N ASN A 142 -7.72 -23.37 -3.34
CA ASN A 142 -8.55 -24.56 -3.54
C ASN A 142 -9.22 -24.98 -2.23
N GLY A 143 -10.56 -24.92 -2.16
CA GLY A 143 -11.35 -25.26 -0.99
C GLY A 143 -11.86 -24.06 -0.17
N PHE A 144 -11.31 -22.87 -0.39
CA PHE A 144 -11.92 -21.61 0.07
C PHE A 144 -13.10 -21.21 -0.82
N PRO A 145 -13.96 -20.27 -0.38
CA PRO A 145 -14.94 -19.63 -1.24
C PRO A 145 -14.31 -19.06 -2.52
N PRO A 146 -15.05 -19.06 -3.65
CA PRO A 146 -14.57 -18.46 -4.89
C PRO A 146 -14.31 -16.96 -4.68
N PRO A 147 -13.30 -16.37 -5.35
CA PRO A 147 -13.05 -14.94 -5.31
C PRO A 147 -14.29 -14.12 -5.70
N ASP A 148 -14.48 -13.00 -5.02
CA ASP A 148 -15.50 -11.99 -5.33
C ASP A 148 -14.84 -10.76 -5.98
N GLU A 149 -15.54 -10.11 -6.91
CA GLU A 149 -15.02 -8.94 -7.63
C GLU A 149 -15.13 -7.64 -6.81
N PHE A 150 -15.94 -7.62 -5.76
CA PHE A 150 -16.26 -6.41 -4.99
C PHE A 150 -16.13 -6.59 -3.47
N ALA A 151 -15.71 -7.78 -3.01
CA ALA A 151 -15.56 -8.09 -1.61
C ALA A 151 -14.38 -9.06 -1.36
N PHE A 152 -13.94 -9.15 -0.11
CA PHE A 152 -13.07 -10.23 0.34
C PHE A 152 -13.92 -11.45 0.70
N SER A 153 -13.64 -12.59 0.08
CA SER A 153 -14.38 -13.83 0.32
C SER A 153 -13.68 -14.80 1.28
N ALA A 154 -12.37 -14.63 1.49
CA ALA A 154 -11.58 -15.43 2.43
C ALA A 154 -10.44 -14.61 3.07
N PRO A 155 -10.75 -13.59 3.90
CA PRO A 155 -9.72 -12.79 4.56
C PRO A 155 -9.00 -13.62 5.63
N ILE A 156 -7.77 -14.01 5.34
CA ILE A 156 -6.96 -14.82 6.25
C ILE A 156 -6.22 -13.86 7.18
N SER A 157 -6.51 -13.96 8.47
CA SER A 157 -5.87 -13.18 9.52
C SER A 157 -4.55 -13.78 9.98
N ASP A 158 -4.49 -15.12 10.03
CA ASP A 158 -3.36 -15.86 10.56
C ASP A 158 -3.22 -17.22 9.88
N ILE A 159 -1.99 -17.69 9.75
CA ILE A 159 -1.67 -19.02 9.22
C ILE A 159 -0.61 -19.65 10.10
N VAL A 160 -0.70 -20.96 10.35
CA VAL A 160 0.32 -21.69 11.13
C VAL A 160 0.70 -22.98 10.43
N VAL A 161 2.00 -23.30 10.47
CA VAL A 161 2.59 -24.52 9.90
C VAL A 161 2.88 -25.52 11.02
N ASP A 162 2.47 -26.77 10.87
CA ASP A 162 2.82 -27.82 11.84
C ASP A 162 4.34 -28.02 11.87
N PRO A 163 5.00 -27.86 13.04
CA PRO A 163 6.46 -27.91 13.14
C PRO A 163 7.05 -29.31 12.91
N ARG A 164 6.22 -30.36 12.92
CA ARG A 164 6.63 -31.77 12.75
C ARG A 164 6.30 -32.32 11.37
N ASP A 165 5.21 -31.85 10.77
CA ASP A 165 4.84 -32.17 9.40
C ASP A 165 4.42 -30.90 8.64
N PRO A 166 5.34 -30.20 7.96
CA PRO A 166 5.06 -28.92 7.30
C PRO A 166 4.14 -29.03 6.07
N ARG A 167 3.59 -30.22 5.80
CA ARG A 167 2.46 -30.39 4.88
C ARG A 167 1.13 -30.03 5.53
N ILE A 168 1.07 -30.00 6.86
CA ILE A 168 -0.12 -29.65 7.62
C ILE A 168 -0.07 -28.16 7.96
N LEU A 169 -1.11 -27.44 7.57
CA LEU A 169 -1.27 -26.02 7.85
C LEU A 169 -2.70 -25.74 8.31
N TYR A 170 -2.85 -24.67 9.10
CA TYR A 170 -4.15 -24.13 9.48
C TYR A 170 -4.21 -22.65 9.14
N ALA A 171 -5.34 -22.20 8.61
CA ALA A 171 -5.57 -20.80 8.23
C ALA A 171 -6.85 -20.30 8.92
N GLY A 172 -6.73 -19.19 9.65
CA GLY A 172 -7.82 -18.53 10.33
C GLY A 172 -8.43 -17.43 9.46
N VAL A 173 -9.76 -17.41 9.35
CA VAL A 173 -10.51 -16.34 8.71
C VAL A 173 -10.97 -15.38 9.79
N GLY A 174 -10.62 -14.11 9.61
CA GLY A 174 -10.98 -13.00 10.48
C GLY A 174 -10.43 -11.71 9.93
N VAL A 175 -10.93 -10.58 10.42
CA VAL A 175 -10.47 -9.26 9.96
C VAL A 175 -9.92 -8.48 11.15
N PRO A 176 -8.63 -8.64 11.48
CA PRO A 176 -8.05 -8.10 12.71
C PRO A 176 -7.98 -6.57 12.74
N ARG A 177 -8.12 -5.89 11.60
CA ARG A 177 -8.16 -4.42 11.50
C ARG A 177 -9.58 -3.83 11.61
N ASP A 178 -10.63 -4.60 11.32
CA ASP A 178 -11.96 -4.02 11.02
C ASP A 178 -12.91 -4.07 12.25
N GLY A 179 -12.38 -3.77 13.44
CA GLY A 179 -13.22 -3.52 14.62
C GLY A 179 -14.04 -2.23 14.49
N TYR A 180 -13.56 -1.27 13.70
CA TYR A 180 -14.25 -0.04 13.32
C TYR A 180 -13.81 0.37 11.91
N ASP A 181 -14.79 0.48 11.01
CA ASP A 181 -14.72 1.21 9.75
C ASP A 181 -14.30 2.67 10.02
N LEU A 182 -13.01 2.95 10.15
CA LEU A 182 -12.50 4.34 10.15
C LEU A 182 -12.59 4.96 8.75
N ASP A 183 -12.79 4.16 7.70
CA ASP A 183 -12.64 4.63 6.33
C ASP A 183 -13.95 5.13 5.69
N GLY A 184 -15.12 4.97 6.32
CA GLY A 184 -16.42 5.43 5.77
C GLY A 184 -16.83 4.82 4.41
N TYR A 185 -15.97 4.03 3.79
CA TYR A 185 -16.24 3.17 2.66
C TYR A 185 -16.58 1.80 3.22
N HIS A 186 -17.80 1.34 2.97
CA HIS A 186 -18.27 0.02 3.37
C HIS A 186 -17.43 -1.06 2.65
N TRP A 187 -16.26 -1.42 3.19
CA TRP A 187 -15.44 -2.53 2.72
C TRP A 187 -16.12 -3.83 3.15
N GLN A 188 -17.28 -4.12 2.55
CA GLN A 188 -18.12 -5.24 2.94
C GLN A 188 -17.34 -6.54 2.76
N SER A 189 -16.77 -7.05 3.86
CA SER A 189 -16.53 -8.48 3.98
C SER A 189 -17.91 -9.12 3.87
N ALA A 190 -18.22 -9.71 2.72
CA ALA A 190 -19.58 -10.12 2.33
C ALA A 190 -20.22 -11.12 3.30
N GLY A 191 -20.74 -10.65 4.43
CA GLY A 191 -21.20 -11.51 5.53
C GLY A 191 -20.16 -12.55 5.96
N VAL A 192 -18.86 -12.23 5.84
CA VAL A 192 -17.78 -13.18 6.12
C VAL A 192 -17.83 -13.55 7.60
N LYS A 193 -18.03 -14.84 7.84
CA LYS A 193 -17.98 -15.45 9.15
C LYS A 193 -16.57 -15.93 9.43
N GLY A 194 -16.13 -15.79 10.67
CA GLY A 194 -14.85 -16.37 11.07
C GLY A 194 -14.85 -17.88 10.88
N ALA A 195 -13.71 -18.42 10.47
CA ALA A 195 -13.57 -19.81 10.06
C ALA A 195 -12.14 -20.33 10.21
N ILE A 196 -11.99 -21.65 10.30
CA ILE A 196 -10.67 -22.30 10.33
C ILE A 196 -10.60 -23.34 9.21
N TYR A 197 -9.61 -23.20 8.35
CA TYR A 197 -9.32 -24.14 7.27
C TYR A 197 -8.05 -24.93 7.57
N LYS A 198 -8.03 -26.19 7.17
CA LYS A 198 -6.88 -27.09 7.30
C LYS A 198 -6.41 -27.55 5.93
N SER A 199 -5.10 -27.57 5.74
CA SER A 199 -4.43 -28.28 4.65
C SER A 199 -3.61 -29.44 5.21
N VAL A 200 -3.49 -30.52 4.43
CA VAL A 200 -2.63 -31.69 4.75
C VAL A 200 -1.63 -32.00 3.62
N ASP A 201 -1.58 -31.13 2.63
CA ASP A 201 -0.80 -31.27 1.40
C ASP A 201 0.00 -30.01 1.04
N ALA A 202 0.41 -29.25 2.06
CA ALA A 202 1.21 -28.03 1.93
C ALA A 202 0.47 -26.90 1.19
N ALA A 203 -0.76 -26.60 1.62
CA ALA A 203 -1.64 -25.58 1.07
C ALA A 203 -2.12 -25.84 -0.37
N GLU A 204 -2.05 -27.07 -0.87
CA GLU A 204 -2.56 -27.36 -2.23
C GLU A 204 -4.09 -27.48 -2.22
N HIS A 205 -4.67 -28.00 -1.13
CA HIS A 205 -6.10 -27.99 -0.85
C HIS A 205 -6.39 -27.63 0.62
N TRP A 206 -7.51 -26.95 0.82
CA TRP A 206 -8.02 -26.53 2.11
C TRP A 206 -9.37 -27.16 2.39
N THR A 207 -9.59 -27.55 3.64
CA THR A 207 -10.85 -28.10 4.13
C THR A 207 -11.31 -27.27 5.33
N LEU A 208 -12.56 -26.80 5.30
CA LEU A 208 -13.17 -26.15 6.46
C LEU A 208 -13.30 -27.15 7.62
N ILE A 209 -12.70 -26.84 8.76
CA ILE A 209 -12.69 -27.70 9.96
C ILE A 209 -13.44 -27.10 11.16
N GLN A 210 -14.20 -26.04 10.93
CA GLN A 210 -14.99 -25.35 11.93
C GLN A 210 -16.38 -26.01 12.14
N ASN A 211 -16.41 -27.32 12.41
CA ASN A 211 -17.67 -28.07 12.31
C ASN A 211 -18.37 -28.32 13.66
N THR A 212 -17.70 -28.16 14.80
CA THR A 212 -18.30 -28.41 16.13
C THR A 212 -17.57 -27.65 17.24
N GLY A 213 -18.31 -26.86 18.05
CA GLY A 213 -17.84 -26.33 19.34
C GLY A 213 -17.17 -24.94 19.32
N ILE A 214 -17.13 -24.27 18.17
CA ILE A 214 -16.71 -22.87 18.02
C ILE A 214 -17.89 -22.03 17.52
N ASP A 215 -18.02 -20.79 18.01
CA ASP A 215 -19.09 -19.89 17.57
C ASP A 215 -18.96 -19.60 16.06
N PRO A 216 -20.04 -19.75 15.25
CA PRO A 216 -20.02 -19.45 13.83
C PRO A 216 -19.72 -17.99 13.47
N LEU A 217 -19.77 -17.06 14.42
CA LEU A 217 -19.42 -15.65 14.24
C LEU A 217 -18.01 -15.32 14.74
N ALA A 218 -17.32 -16.27 15.39
CA ALA A 218 -15.99 -16.07 15.96
C ALA A 218 -14.93 -15.79 14.88
N MET A 219 -14.61 -14.51 14.66
CA MET A 219 -13.48 -14.11 13.84
C MET A 219 -12.19 -14.60 14.47
N VAL A 220 -11.40 -15.37 13.72
CA VAL A 220 -10.11 -15.89 14.19
C VAL A 220 -9.08 -14.79 14.05
N TYR A 221 -8.34 -14.47 15.11
CA TYR A 221 -7.29 -13.46 15.08
C TYR A 221 -5.89 -14.04 15.23
N SER A 222 -5.75 -15.15 15.96
CA SER A 222 -4.50 -15.88 16.13
C SER A 222 -4.76 -17.37 16.33
N LEU A 223 -3.89 -18.20 15.76
CA LEU A 223 -3.81 -19.64 15.89
C LEU A 223 -2.48 -20.02 16.54
N ALA A 224 -2.49 -21.07 17.36
CA ALA A 224 -1.25 -21.65 17.86
C ALA A 224 -1.32 -23.18 17.88
N ILE A 225 -0.17 -23.82 17.64
CA ILE A 225 0.00 -25.27 17.68
C ILE A 225 0.85 -25.61 18.90
N ASP A 226 0.44 -26.62 19.65
CA ASP A 226 1.28 -27.16 20.71
C ASP A 226 2.57 -27.80 20.11
N PRO A 227 3.78 -27.38 20.54
CA PRO A 227 5.04 -27.89 20.00
C PRO A 227 5.33 -29.35 20.39
N VAL A 228 4.68 -29.87 21.44
CA VAL A 228 4.81 -31.22 22.00
C VAL A 228 3.74 -32.20 21.47
N ASP A 229 2.50 -31.77 21.27
CA ASP A 229 1.46 -32.57 20.59
C ASP A 229 0.74 -31.73 19.54
N THR A 230 1.16 -31.83 18.28
CA THR A 230 0.65 -30.98 17.19
C THR A 230 -0.80 -31.27 16.79
N ARG A 231 -1.46 -32.22 17.47
CA ARG A 231 -2.93 -32.37 17.41
C ARG A 231 -3.65 -31.38 18.31
N VAL A 232 -2.96 -30.76 19.26
CA VAL A 232 -3.53 -29.73 20.12
C VAL A 232 -3.35 -28.37 19.46
N LEU A 233 -4.46 -27.68 19.26
CA LEU A 233 -4.54 -26.38 18.60
C LEU A 233 -5.30 -25.39 19.48
N TYR A 234 -4.96 -24.12 19.34
CA TYR A 234 -5.62 -23.02 20.02
C TYR A 234 -6.02 -21.96 18.99
N ALA A 235 -7.20 -21.36 19.19
CA ALA A 235 -7.69 -20.25 18.38
C ALA A 235 -8.14 -19.11 19.30
N ALA A 236 -7.48 -17.96 19.21
CA ALA A 236 -7.92 -16.71 19.80
C ALA A 236 -8.85 -15.98 18.83
N THR A 237 -10.03 -15.57 19.31
CA THR A 237 -11.10 -15.08 18.46
C THR A 237 -11.82 -13.88 19.04
N SER A 238 -12.75 -13.29 18.29
CA SER A 238 -13.68 -12.26 18.79
C SER A 238 -14.61 -12.78 19.89
N GLU A 239 -14.91 -14.07 19.92
CA GLU A 239 -15.90 -14.71 20.79
C GLU A 239 -15.27 -15.69 21.81
N GLY A 240 -14.00 -15.47 22.18
CA GLY A 240 -13.28 -16.28 23.17
C GLY A 240 -12.09 -17.04 22.60
N ILE A 241 -11.52 -17.89 23.45
CA ILE A 241 -10.42 -18.80 23.10
C ILE A 241 -10.98 -20.21 22.98
N TYR A 242 -10.60 -20.93 21.93
CA TYR A 242 -11.02 -22.29 21.67
C TYR A 242 -9.81 -23.22 21.58
N GLN A 243 -9.96 -24.44 22.09
CA GLN A 243 -8.96 -25.51 22.01
C GLN A 243 -9.51 -26.69 21.22
N SER A 244 -8.66 -27.29 20.39
CA SER A 244 -8.86 -28.62 19.83
C SER A 244 -7.78 -29.56 20.36
N THR A 245 -8.10 -30.83 20.56
CA THR A 245 -7.14 -31.90 20.94
C THR A 245 -7.07 -33.02 19.90
N ASP A 246 -7.76 -32.85 18.77
CA ASP A 246 -7.95 -33.82 17.71
C ASP A 246 -7.60 -33.24 16.32
N ALA A 247 -6.63 -32.32 16.30
CA ALA A 247 -6.12 -31.65 15.11
C ALA A 247 -7.19 -30.86 14.34
N GLY A 248 -8.09 -30.23 15.09
CA GLY A 248 -9.12 -29.31 14.61
C GLY A 248 -10.44 -29.95 14.24
N ALA A 249 -10.66 -31.24 14.52
CA ALA A 249 -11.91 -31.92 14.19
C ALA A 249 -13.07 -31.48 15.11
N SER A 250 -12.77 -31.18 16.38
CA SER A 250 -13.69 -30.57 17.33
C SER A 250 -12.99 -29.53 18.20
N TRP A 251 -13.77 -28.56 18.68
CA TRP A 251 -13.29 -27.44 19.47
C TRP A 251 -14.06 -27.33 20.79
N THR A 252 -13.41 -26.79 21.82
CA THR A 252 -14.02 -26.49 23.12
C THR A 252 -13.59 -25.10 23.56
N SER A 253 -14.53 -24.29 24.04
CA SER A 253 -14.22 -22.96 24.59
C SER A 253 -13.45 -23.10 25.91
N ILE A 254 -12.34 -22.35 26.04
CA ILE A 254 -11.39 -22.37 27.16
C ILE A 254 -11.05 -20.94 27.60
N GLY A 255 -12.01 -20.27 28.25
CA GLY A 255 -11.91 -18.84 28.58
C GLY A 255 -12.22 -18.48 30.04
N MET A 256 -12.25 -19.46 30.96
CA MET A 256 -12.60 -19.16 32.35
C MET A 256 -11.55 -18.23 32.98
N GLY A 257 -12.00 -17.08 33.52
CA GLY A 257 -11.13 -16.07 34.13
C GLY A 257 -10.72 -14.91 33.21
N LEU A 258 -11.07 -14.95 31.93
CA LEU A 258 -10.91 -13.81 31.03
C LEU A 258 -11.96 -12.72 31.32
N ALA A 259 -11.58 -11.45 31.18
CA ALA A 259 -12.48 -10.33 31.45
C ALA A 259 -13.36 -9.93 30.24
N THR A 260 -13.00 -10.38 29.04
CA THR A 260 -13.67 -10.11 27.77
C THR A 260 -13.41 -11.27 26.81
N PRO A 261 -14.35 -11.61 25.90
CA PRO A 261 -14.15 -12.70 24.95
C PRO A 261 -13.12 -12.38 23.85
N ARG A 262 -12.89 -11.10 23.54
CA ARG A 262 -12.07 -10.69 22.39
C ARG A 262 -10.57 -10.87 22.65
N ALA A 263 -10.02 -12.01 22.22
CA ALA A 263 -8.61 -12.38 22.37
C ALA A 263 -7.83 -12.12 21.07
N MET A 264 -6.73 -11.37 21.13
CA MET A 264 -6.00 -10.87 19.95
C MET A 264 -4.83 -11.77 19.56
N ALA A 265 -3.92 -12.04 20.50
CA ALA A 265 -2.77 -12.90 20.29
C ALA A 265 -2.80 -14.07 21.27
N LEU A 266 -2.24 -15.22 20.88
CA LEU A 266 -2.04 -16.36 21.78
C LEU A 266 -0.71 -17.03 21.48
N VAL A 267 0.09 -17.26 22.53
CA VAL A 267 1.37 -17.97 22.43
C VAL A 267 1.42 -19.13 23.44
N VAL A 268 2.02 -20.24 23.02
CA VAL A 268 2.26 -21.43 23.84
C VAL A 268 3.71 -21.39 24.33
N ASP A 269 3.94 -21.69 25.61
CA ASP A 269 5.30 -21.84 26.13
C ASP A 269 6.00 -23.02 25.41
N PRO A 270 7.15 -22.78 24.73
CA PRO A 270 7.81 -23.78 23.91
C PRO A 270 8.41 -24.94 24.72
N THR A 271 8.61 -24.75 26.02
CA THR A 271 9.20 -25.74 26.94
C THR A 271 8.16 -26.43 27.82
N ASN A 272 7.01 -25.78 28.04
CA ASN A 272 5.91 -26.30 28.86
C ASN A 272 4.55 -25.95 28.24
N PRO A 273 3.96 -26.84 27.40
CA PRO A 273 2.72 -26.54 26.69
C PRO A 273 1.47 -26.44 27.59
N ASP A 274 1.60 -26.66 28.91
CA ASP A 274 0.55 -26.34 29.87
C ASP A 274 0.44 -24.84 30.15
N THR A 275 1.51 -24.09 29.89
CA THR A 275 1.55 -22.64 30.03
C THR A 275 1.19 -21.95 28.72
N LEU A 276 0.18 -21.10 28.77
CA LEU A 276 -0.29 -20.28 27.65
C LEU A 276 -0.33 -18.82 28.05
N TYR A 277 -0.13 -17.94 27.08
CA TYR A 277 -0.35 -16.52 27.23
C TYR A 277 -1.26 -15.99 26.13
N THR A 278 -2.08 -15.00 26.46
CA THR A 278 -2.96 -14.34 25.50
C THR A 278 -3.10 -12.87 25.82
N THR A 279 -3.44 -12.07 24.82
CA THR A 279 -3.83 -10.67 25.00
C THR A 279 -5.30 -10.48 24.73
N LEU A 280 -5.95 -9.63 25.54
CA LEU A 280 -7.35 -9.28 25.41
C LEU A 280 -7.53 -7.83 24.97
N TRP A 281 -8.56 -7.61 24.17
CA TRP A 281 -8.97 -6.29 23.71
C TRP A 281 -9.96 -5.62 24.67
N ALA A 282 -9.61 -4.44 25.16
CA ALA A 282 -10.49 -3.55 25.89
C ALA A 282 -11.33 -2.73 24.91
N GLU A 283 -12.66 -2.81 25.05
CA GLU A 283 -13.60 -2.03 24.24
C GLU A 283 -13.64 -0.56 24.71
N PRO A 284 -13.44 0.43 23.81
CA PRO A 284 -13.54 1.85 24.13
C PRO A 284 -14.93 2.25 24.64
N GLY A 285 -14.99 3.34 25.41
CA GLY A 285 -16.24 3.90 25.91
C GLY A 285 -16.97 3.07 26.98
N THR A 286 -16.40 1.92 27.38
CA THR A 286 -16.94 1.10 28.47
C THR A 286 -16.69 1.74 29.84
N ALA A 287 -17.30 1.17 30.89
CA ALA A 287 -17.14 1.69 32.26
C ALA A 287 -15.82 1.23 32.92
N THR A 288 -15.27 0.10 32.48
CA THR A 288 -14.11 -0.54 33.11
C THR A 288 -13.21 -1.15 32.04
N TRP A 289 -11.92 -0.87 32.11
CA TRP A 289 -10.93 -1.48 31.22
C TRP A 289 -10.85 -2.99 31.46
N SER A 290 -10.91 -3.77 30.36
CA SER A 290 -11.05 -5.24 30.39
C SER A 290 -9.99 -5.98 29.56
N GLY A 291 -8.96 -5.29 29.09
CA GLY A 291 -7.92 -5.84 28.22
C GLY A 291 -6.70 -6.40 28.96
N GLY A 292 -5.58 -6.48 28.25
CA GLY A 292 -4.26 -6.79 28.82
C GLY A 292 -3.75 -8.20 28.54
N VAL A 293 -2.70 -8.59 29.25
CA VAL A 293 -2.06 -9.90 29.13
C VAL A 293 -2.61 -10.86 30.19
N TYR A 294 -2.92 -12.09 29.77
CA TYR A 294 -3.40 -13.16 30.64
C TYR A 294 -2.52 -14.39 30.48
N LYS A 295 -2.35 -15.14 31.57
CA LYS A 295 -1.60 -16.39 31.63
C LYS A 295 -2.49 -17.53 32.11
N SER A 296 -2.37 -18.68 31.48
CA SER A 296 -2.86 -19.97 31.99
C SER A 296 -1.67 -20.89 32.24
N VAL A 297 -1.78 -21.78 33.22
CA VAL A 297 -0.80 -22.83 33.54
C VAL A 297 -1.42 -24.24 33.49
N ASP A 298 -2.62 -24.32 32.92
CA ASP A 298 -3.45 -25.52 32.85
C ASP A 298 -4.14 -25.63 31.48
N ARG A 299 -3.41 -25.28 30.41
CA ARG A 299 -3.83 -25.40 29.01
C ARG A 299 -5.08 -24.59 28.65
N GLY A 300 -5.31 -23.48 29.35
CA GLY A 300 -6.42 -22.57 29.12
C GLY A 300 -7.67 -22.86 29.95
N ALA A 301 -7.62 -23.83 30.87
CA ALA A 301 -8.76 -24.11 31.75
C ALA A 301 -9.04 -22.94 32.70
N HIS A 302 -8.01 -22.25 33.20
CA HIS A 302 -8.12 -21.01 33.96
C HIS A 302 -7.09 -19.97 33.53
N TRP A 303 -7.54 -18.72 33.45
CA TRP A 303 -6.72 -17.57 33.08
C TRP A 303 -6.60 -16.58 34.22
N ILE A 304 -5.40 -16.03 34.40
CA ILE A 304 -5.08 -15.03 35.42
C ILE A 304 -4.47 -13.82 34.73
N ALA A 305 -4.96 -12.62 35.06
CA ALA A 305 -4.42 -11.38 34.54
C ALA A 305 -2.97 -11.14 34.99
N LYS A 306 -2.15 -10.62 34.08
CA LYS A 306 -0.71 -10.40 34.20
C LYS A 306 -0.36 -8.97 33.77
N ASN A 307 -1.02 -7.99 34.37
CA ASN A 307 -1.03 -6.59 33.92
C ASN A 307 -0.19 -5.63 34.78
N ASN A 308 0.62 -6.14 35.71
CA ASN A 308 1.41 -5.28 36.60
C ASN A 308 2.51 -4.55 35.82
N GLY A 309 2.51 -3.22 35.84
CA GLY A 309 3.43 -2.38 35.05
C GLY A 309 2.95 -2.08 33.63
N LEU A 310 1.84 -2.68 33.18
CA LEU A 310 1.19 -2.37 31.92
C LEU A 310 0.22 -1.18 32.08
N PRO A 311 0.20 -0.22 31.13
CA PRO A 311 -0.88 0.78 31.04
C PRO A 311 -2.27 0.15 30.89
N GLN A 312 -3.26 0.78 31.53
CA GLN A 312 -4.67 0.34 31.57
C GLN A 312 -5.59 1.55 31.34
N ALA A 313 -5.25 2.39 30.37
CA ALA A 313 -6.06 3.56 30.03
C ALA A 313 -7.32 3.15 29.27
N LEU A 314 -8.42 3.86 29.52
CA LEU A 314 -9.70 3.67 28.81
C LEU A 314 -10.14 4.99 28.19
N GLY A 315 -10.13 5.02 26.86
CA GLY A 315 -10.56 6.15 26.06
C GLY A 315 -12.01 6.01 25.60
N GLN A 316 -12.55 7.10 25.02
CA GLN A 316 -13.80 7.03 24.26
C GLN A 316 -13.60 6.38 22.89
N GLU A 317 -12.37 6.39 22.37
CA GLU A 317 -11.98 5.83 21.08
C GLU A 317 -10.83 4.83 21.25
N GLU A 318 -10.64 3.98 20.24
CA GLU A 318 -9.63 2.92 20.22
C GLU A 318 -8.23 3.45 20.52
N GLY A 319 -7.83 4.50 19.81
CA GLY A 319 -6.47 5.03 19.92
C GLY A 319 -6.15 5.68 21.27
N PHE A 320 -7.13 5.86 22.16
CA PHE A 320 -6.91 6.32 23.54
C PHE A 320 -7.11 5.22 24.58
N THR A 321 -7.31 3.97 24.13
CA THR A 321 -7.53 2.80 24.99
C THR A 321 -6.29 1.90 24.96
N SER A 322 -5.79 1.50 26.12
CA SER A 322 -4.63 0.61 26.23
C SER A 322 -4.99 -0.78 25.75
N ASN A 323 -4.43 -1.18 24.60
CA ASN A 323 -4.61 -2.50 24.00
C ASN A 323 -3.24 -3.12 23.65
N TYR A 324 -3.23 -4.44 23.51
CA TYR A 324 -2.00 -5.22 23.31
C TYR A 324 -2.16 -6.20 22.13
N PRO A 325 -2.01 -5.75 20.88
CA PRO A 325 -2.38 -6.56 19.70
C PRO A 325 -1.40 -7.69 19.38
N CYS A 326 -0.19 -7.67 19.94
CA CYS A 326 0.82 -8.69 19.70
C CYS A 326 1.58 -9.05 20.98
N LEU A 327 1.98 -10.32 21.06
CA LEU A 327 2.71 -10.91 22.18
C LEU A 327 3.68 -11.96 21.63
N VAL A 328 4.94 -11.91 22.05
CA VAL A 328 5.96 -12.90 21.71
C VAL A 328 6.69 -13.39 22.95
N ILE A 329 7.16 -14.64 22.91
CA ILE A 329 7.87 -15.32 23.99
C ILE A 329 9.26 -15.72 23.50
N ASP A 330 10.29 -15.49 24.32
CA ASP A 330 11.65 -15.92 23.99
C ASP A 330 11.68 -17.46 23.91
N PRO A 331 12.12 -18.04 22.77
CA PRO A 331 12.11 -19.49 22.57
C PRO A 331 13.11 -20.24 23.47
N SER A 332 14.09 -19.54 24.04
CA SER A 332 15.16 -20.09 24.89
C SER A 332 14.94 -19.86 26.39
N ASP A 333 14.18 -18.82 26.76
CA ASP A 333 13.78 -18.53 28.14
C ASP A 333 12.31 -18.07 28.21
N PRO A 334 11.35 -18.97 28.48
CA PRO A 334 9.92 -18.64 28.49
C PRO A 334 9.50 -17.67 29.62
N ASN A 335 10.40 -17.27 30.51
CA ASN A 335 10.14 -16.17 31.45
C ASN A 335 10.26 -14.80 30.79
N VAL A 336 10.88 -14.71 29.62
CA VAL A 336 11.05 -13.47 28.87
C VAL A 336 9.94 -13.34 27.82
N LEU A 337 9.12 -12.29 27.96
CA LEU A 337 8.03 -11.98 27.04
C LEU A 337 8.05 -10.52 26.62
N TYR A 338 7.52 -10.24 25.44
CA TYR A 338 7.33 -8.89 24.92
C TYR A 338 5.91 -8.69 24.44
N ALA A 339 5.24 -7.65 24.95
CA ALA A 339 3.90 -7.25 24.54
C ALA A 339 3.98 -5.90 23.79
N GLY A 340 3.35 -5.82 22.63
CA GLY A 340 3.18 -4.56 21.92
C GLY A 340 1.97 -3.81 22.48
N HIS A 341 2.08 -2.50 22.68
CA HIS A 341 1.06 -1.60 23.20
C HIS A 341 0.68 -0.56 22.13
N ASN A 342 -0.63 -0.37 21.88
CA ASN A 342 -1.13 0.36 20.70
C ASN A 342 -2.11 1.55 20.94
N PRO A 343 -1.98 2.44 21.96
CA PRO A 343 -2.63 3.75 21.93
C PRO A 343 -1.77 4.82 21.22
N TRP A 344 -2.37 5.93 20.74
CA TRP A 344 -1.65 7.08 20.17
C TRP A 344 -0.63 7.63 21.18
N TRP A 345 -1.07 7.81 22.42
CA TRP A 345 -0.28 8.27 23.56
C TRP A 345 -1.09 8.07 24.86
N PRO A 346 -0.45 7.93 26.05
CA PRO A 346 0.98 7.83 26.31
C PRO A 346 1.57 6.43 26.17
N ASN A 347 2.89 6.40 25.92
CA ASN A 347 3.76 5.23 26.00
C ASN A 347 3.41 4.05 25.06
N PRO A 348 3.23 4.28 23.73
CA PRO A 348 3.12 3.17 22.77
C PRO A 348 4.43 2.38 22.65
N GLY A 349 4.38 1.24 21.97
CA GLY A 349 5.56 0.44 21.65
C GLY A 349 5.63 -0.82 22.48
N VAL A 350 6.76 -1.12 23.11
CA VAL A 350 7.03 -2.47 23.63
C VAL A 350 7.20 -2.48 25.14
N TYR A 351 6.55 -3.46 25.77
CA TYR A 351 6.72 -3.80 27.18
C TYR A 351 7.38 -5.17 27.29
N ARG A 352 8.36 -5.27 28.18
CA ARG A 352 9.14 -6.50 28.42
C ARG A 352 8.88 -7.05 29.82
N SER A 353 8.74 -8.36 29.92
CA SER A 353 8.75 -9.12 31.17
C SER A 353 9.95 -10.07 31.20
N THR A 354 10.48 -10.37 32.39
CA THR A 354 11.52 -11.39 32.64
C THR A 354 11.13 -12.38 33.74
N ASP A 355 9.87 -12.35 34.15
CA ASP A 355 9.31 -13.13 35.26
C ASP A 355 8.03 -13.86 34.83
N GLY A 356 7.94 -14.19 33.53
CA GLY A 356 6.82 -14.94 32.99
C GLY A 356 5.50 -14.18 33.02
N GLY A 357 5.55 -12.85 32.85
CA GLY A 357 4.41 -11.92 32.79
C GLY A 357 3.99 -11.32 34.14
N ASP A 358 4.66 -11.65 35.24
CA ASP A 358 4.28 -11.15 36.57
C ASP A 358 4.50 -9.64 36.71
N SER A 359 5.47 -9.07 36.00
CA SER A 359 5.68 -7.63 35.87
C SER A 359 6.24 -7.24 34.50
N TRP A 360 5.93 -6.00 34.09
CA TRP A 360 6.28 -5.45 32.79
C TRP A 360 6.99 -4.10 32.91
N THR A 361 7.97 -3.88 32.03
CA THR A 361 8.71 -2.62 31.92
C THR A 361 8.62 -2.10 30.49
N TRP A 362 8.34 -0.81 30.31
CA TRP A 362 8.35 -0.15 29.01
C TRP A 362 9.79 -0.04 28.49
N VAL A 363 10.05 -0.46 27.25
CA VAL A 363 11.41 -0.51 26.67
C VAL A 363 11.57 0.28 25.37
N THR A 364 10.59 1.09 25.00
CA THR A 364 10.63 1.95 23.80
C THR A 364 10.37 3.41 24.17
N HIS A 365 11.35 4.06 24.79
CA HIS A 365 11.27 5.45 25.20
C HIS A 365 11.62 6.39 24.04
N TYR A 366 10.68 7.28 23.69
CA TYR A 366 10.83 8.20 22.56
C TYR A 366 11.37 9.59 22.95
N GLU A 367 11.26 9.97 24.23
CA GLU A 367 11.53 11.33 24.69
C GLU A 367 12.66 11.40 25.75
N PRO A 368 13.50 12.46 25.75
CA PRO A 368 14.52 12.67 26.78
C PRO A 368 13.95 12.80 28.21
N PRO A 369 14.73 12.48 29.26
CA PRO A 369 16.13 12.03 29.24
C PRO A 369 16.30 10.50 29.07
N ALA A 370 15.21 9.74 29.02
CA ALA A 370 15.24 8.27 28.94
C ALA A 370 15.19 7.72 27.50
N GLN A 371 15.21 8.60 26.49
CA GLN A 371 15.11 8.21 25.08
C GLN A 371 16.10 7.10 24.73
N ASN A 372 15.58 6.01 24.20
CA ASN A 372 16.36 4.88 23.70
C ASN A 372 15.91 4.41 22.31
N THR A 373 14.92 5.08 21.72
CA THR A 373 14.32 4.72 20.44
C THR A 373 14.52 5.83 19.42
N ASN A 374 15.15 5.48 18.30
CA ASN A 374 15.34 6.35 17.15
C ASN A 374 14.24 6.08 16.12
N LEU A 375 13.41 7.09 15.84
CA LEU A 375 12.31 7.01 14.87
C LEU A 375 12.71 7.49 13.47
N GLY A 376 13.98 7.83 13.23
CA GLY A 376 14.41 8.35 11.94
C GLY A 376 13.73 9.68 11.60
N TRP A 377 13.10 9.76 10.42
CA TRP A 377 12.48 10.99 9.91
C TRP A 377 11.01 11.16 10.26
N ILE A 378 10.34 10.10 10.72
CA ILE A 378 8.90 10.09 10.96
C ILE A 378 8.68 10.44 12.43
N SER A 379 7.93 11.52 12.67
CA SER A 379 7.62 12.01 14.02
C SER A 379 6.11 12.11 14.29
N GLN A 380 5.29 11.61 13.37
CA GLN A 380 3.83 11.70 13.41
C GLN A 380 3.19 10.32 13.40
N HIS A 381 1.88 10.29 13.67
CA HIS A 381 1.04 9.08 13.66
C HIS A 381 1.41 7.97 14.64
N GLY A 382 2.21 8.28 15.66
CA GLY A 382 2.51 7.45 16.83
C GLY A 382 3.15 6.08 16.51
N PRO A 383 4.18 5.60 17.23
CA PRO A 383 4.75 4.27 16.98
C PRO A 383 3.89 3.14 17.59
N PHE A 384 2.66 2.98 17.10
CA PHE A 384 1.74 1.90 17.50
C PHE A 384 2.33 0.53 17.28
N ALA A 385 2.63 -0.23 18.33
CA ALA A 385 3.12 -1.59 18.12
C ALA A 385 2.02 -2.47 17.51
N ARG A 386 2.28 -3.03 16.33
CA ARG A 386 1.37 -3.94 15.64
C ARG A 386 1.95 -5.34 15.44
N ALA A 387 3.25 -5.40 15.16
CA ALA A 387 3.96 -6.64 14.89
C ALA A 387 5.24 -6.69 15.72
N LEU A 388 5.53 -7.87 16.26
CA LEU A 388 6.74 -8.16 17.02
C LEU A 388 7.29 -9.50 16.58
N ALA A 389 8.61 -9.58 16.42
CA ALA A 389 9.30 -10.83 16.15
C ALA A 389 10.63 -10.88 16.89
N ILE A 390 10.93 -12.02 17.50
CA ILE A 390 12.22 -12.34 18.12
C ILE A 390 13.05 -13.09 17.09
N ASP A 391 14.34 -12.78 16.98
CA ASP A 391 15.27 -13.60 16.22
C ASP A 391 15.50 -14.93 16.98
N PRO A 392 15.09 -16.08 16.42
CA PRO A 392 15.19 -17.37 17.13
C PRO A 392 16.63 -17.81 17.37
N THR A 393 17.60 -17.24 16.63
CA THR A 393 19.02 -17.56 16.77
C THR A 393 19.74 -16.67 17.78
N ASP A 394 19.14 -15.53 18.12
CA ASP A 394 19.69 -14.52 19.00
C ASP A 394 18.56 -13.72 19.67
N PRO A 395 18.00 -14.20 20.80
CA PRO A 395 16.83 -13.58 21.41
C PRO A 395 17.04 -12.16 21.95
N SER A 396 18.27 -11.62 21.97
CA SER A 396 18.47 -10.19 22.23
C SER A 396 18.12 -9.32 21.02
N ARG A 397 17.98 -9.90 19.83
CA ARG A 397 17.53 -9.20 18.62
C ARG A 397 16.03 -9.35 18.42
N LEU A 398 15.34 -8.22 18.36
CA LEU A 398 13.91 -8.15 18.07
C LEU A 398 13.61 -7.11 17.00
N TYR A 399 12.51 -7.32 16.29
CA TYR A 399 11.95 -6.40 15.32
C TYR A 399 10.58 -5.93 15.78
N LEU A 400 10.33 -4.63 15.64
CA LEU A 400 9.09 -3.96 16.00
C LEU A 400 8.53 -3.27 14.76
N GLY A 401 7.36 -3.72 14.32
CA GLY A 401 6.57 -3.08 13.28
C GLY A 401 5.52 -2.20 13.91
N THR A 402 5.45 -0.95 13.46
CA THR A 402 4.46 0.03 13.94
C THR A 402 3.49 0.49 12.86
N SER A 403 2.60 1.43 13.17
CA SER A 403 1.78 2.14 12.17
C SER A 403 2.57 2.79 11.01
N THR A 404 3.88 3.00 11.19
CA THR A 404 4.71 3.81 10.28
C THR A 404 6.18 3.39 10.21
N HIS A 405 6.66 2.58 11.17
CA HIS A 405 8.08 2.28 11.36
C HIS A 405 8.35 0.78 11.34
N LEU A 406 9.58 0.42 10.97
CA LEU A 406 10.18 -0.87 11.27
C LEU A 406 11.48 -0.65 12.04
N LEU A 407 11.47 -1.01 13.32
CA LEU A 407 12.57 -0.79 14.26
C LEU A 407 13.19 -2.13 14.65
N ARG A 408 14.45 -2.09 15.10
CA ARG A 408 15.19 -3.26 15.58
C ARG A 408 16.01 -2.94 16.81
N THR A 409 16.03 -3.86 17.76
CA THR A 409 16.96 -3.87 18.90
C THR A 409 17.95 -5.02 18.74
N GLU A 410 19.15 -4.87 19.32
CA GLU A 410 20.18 -5.93 19.40
C GLU A 410 20.48 -6.32 20.87
N ASP A 411 19.87 -5.62 21.82
CA ASP A 411 20.16 -5.67 23.25
C ASP A 411 18.87 -5.83 24.09
N ALA A 412 17.93 -6.61 23.57
CA ALA A 412 16.69 -7.02 24.23
C ALA A 412 15.76 -5.86 24.62
N GLY A 413 15.84 -4.74 23.90
CA GLY A 413 15.05 -3.52 24.14
C GLY A 413 15.83 -2.41 24.84
N GLY A 414 17.14 -2.54 25.01
CA GLY A 414 17.99 -1.48 25.55
C GLY A 414 18.04 -0.26 24.62
N THR A 415 18.20 -0.50 23.31
CA THR A 415 18.21 0.51 22.24
C THR A 415 17.45 0.01 21.00
N TRP A 416 16.76 0.93 20.31
CA TRP A 416 15.98 0.65 19.11
C TRP A 416 16.37 1.58 17.96
N GLU A 417 16.72 1.00 16.82
CA GLU A 417 17.16 1.71 15.63
C GLU A 417 16.25 1.42 14.42
N PRO A 418 16.04 2.39 13.52
CA PRO A 418 15.24 2.18 12.32
C PRO A 418 16.01 1.31 11.32
N VAL A 419 15.30 0.35 10.74
CA VAL A 419 15.83 -0.53 9.67
C VAL A 419 15.24 -0.21 8.30
N TYR A 420 14.53 0.91 8.16
CA TYR A 420 13.88 1.32 6.91
C TYR A 420 14.51 2.55 6.25
N THR A 421 15.34 3.32 6.95
CA THR A 421 15.86 4.62 6.48
C THR A 421 17.29 4.90 6.94
N ASP A 422 18.01 5.74 6.19
CA ASP A 422 19.32 6.30 6.53
C ASP A 422 19.26 7.84 6.55
N PRO A 423 19.86 8.51 7.55
CA PRO A 423 20.06 9.94 7.49
C PRO A 423 21.12 10.29 6.43
N VAL A 424 20.86 11.35 5.68
CA VAL A 424 21.76 11.95 4.69
C VAL A 424 22.02 13.41 5.08
N ALA A 425 23.09 14.01 4.56
CA ALA A 425 23.44 15.40 4.85
C ALA A 425 22.27 16.37 4.57
N GLY A 426 22.19 17.44 5.37
CA GLY A 426 21.18 18.49 5.20
C GLY A 426 19.79 18.16 5.75
N GLY A 427 19.65 17.15 6.62
CA GLY A 427 18.36 16.78 7.21
C GLY A 427 17.45 16.05 6.21
N THR A 428 18.05 15.34 5.26
CA THR A 428 17.36 14.51 4.26
C THR A 428 17.52 13.04 4.61
N TRP A 429 16.67 12.19 4.06
CA TRP A 429 16.61 10.76 4.40
C TRP A 429 16.47 9.91 3.15
N ARG A 430 17.11 8.75 3.17
CA ARG A 430 17.12 7.79 2.07
C ARG A 430 16.60 6.45 2.57
N GLY A 431 15.61 5.90 1.88
CA GLY A 431 15.06 4.59 2.19
C GLY A 431 16.06 3.45 1.94
N ARG A 432 15.89 2.38 2.70
CA ARG A 432 16.64 1.11 2.57
C ARG A 432 15.97 0.09 1.65
N GLY A 433 15.00 0.54 0.84
CA GLY A 433 14.18 -0.30 -0.05
C GLY A 433 12.83 -0.73 0.54
N LEU A 434 12.50 -0.29 1.75
CA LEU A 434 11.21 -0.52 2.42
C LEU A 434 10.33 0.74 2.26
N GLU A 435 9.74 0.96 1.09
CA GLU A 435 8.89 2.12 0.80
C GLU A 435 7.42 1.72 0.95
N THR A 436 6.68 2.22 1.94
CA THR A 436 5.36 1.64 2.27
C THR A 436 4.22 2.65 2.23
N THR A 437 4.47 3.78 1.58
CA THR A 437 3.57 4.93 1.52
C THR A 437 2.74 4.96 0.25
N VAL A 438 1.59 5.62 0.33
CA VAL A 438 0.71 5.93 -0.80
C VAL A 438 1.03 7.32 -1.32
N VAL A 439 1.29 7.45 -2.62
CA VAL A 439 1.68 8.72 -3.26
C VAL A 439 0.54 9.23 -4.12
N GLN A 440 -0.10 10.31 -3.68
CA GLN A 440 -1.26 10.89 -4.36
C GLN A 440 -0.87 11.70 -5.59
N ASP A 441 0.18 12.52 -5.50
CA ASP A 441 0.59 13.39 -6.59
C ASP A 441 2.11 13.61 -6.63
N ILE A 442 2.66 13.86 -7.82
CA ILE A 442 4.08 14.11 -8.06
C ILE A 442 4.24 15.27 -9.03
N ALA A 443 5.08 16.24 -8.67
CA ALA A 443 5.47 17.33 -9.55
C ALA A 443 7.00 17.42 -9.68
N VAL A 444 7.48 17.71 -10.89
CA VAL A 444 8.91 17.87 -11.19
C VAL A 444 9.17 19.30 -11.63
N ASP A 445 10.19 19.95 -11.04
CA ASP A 445 10.54 21.33 -11.38
C ASP A 445 10.96 21.41 -12.87
N PRO A 446 10.33 22.29 -13.68
CA PRO A 446 10.62 22.41 -15.10
C PRO A 446 11.99 22.97 -15.44
N THR A 447 12.71 23.50 -14.45
CA THR A 447 14.02 24.13 -14.61
C THR A 447 15.14 23.39 -13.90
N ASP A 448 14.81 22.45 -13.01
CA ASP A 448 15.78 21.63 -12.27
C ASP A 448 15.24 20.20 -12.11
N PRO A 449 15.66 19.25 -12.97
CA PRO A 449 15.17 17.88 -12.91
C PRO A 449 15.56 17.14 -11.61
N ASN A 450 16.45 17.71 -10.78
CA ASN A 450 16.75 17.13 -9.48
C ASN A 450 15.73 17.51 -8.40
N ARG A 451 14.86 18.48 -8.66
CA ARG A 451 13.80 18.89 -7.75
C ARG A 451 12.51 18.18 -8.06
N ILE A 452 12.11 17.34 -7.12
CA ILE A 452 10.90 16.53 -7.19
C ILE A 452 10.10 16.80 -5.93
N TYR A 453 8.79 16.95 -6.09
CA TYR A 453 7.84 17.16 -5.02
C TYR A 453 6.83 16.02 -5.06
N ALA A 454 6.50 15.46 -3.90
CA ALA A 454 5.59 14.36 -3.79
C ALA A 454 4.60 14.60 -2.65
N GLY A 455 3.33 14.42 -2.97
CA GLY A 455 2.22 14.48 -2.04
C GLY A 455 1.85 13.07 -1.62
N TYR A 456 1.94 12.82 -0.32
CA TYR A 456 1.64 11.52 0.27
C TYR A 456 0.31 11.56 1.02
N TRP A 457 -0.33 10.39 1.12
CA TRP A 457 -1.26 10.12 2.21
C TRP A 457 -0.47 9.89 3.50
N ASP A 458 -1.02 10.37 4.62
CA ASP A 458 -0.49 10.32 5.98
C ASP A 458 0.84 11.05 6.23
N MET A 459 1.76 11.09 5.26
CA MET A 459 3.10 11.67 5.41
C MET A 459 3.22 13.12 4.92
N GLY A 460 2.21 13.62 4.21
CA GLY A 460 2.12 15.00 3.75
C GLY A 460 3.05 15.31 2.58
N PHE A 461 3.65 16.51 2.60
CA PHE A 461 4.50 17.00 1.51
C PHE A 461 5.97 16.68 1.76
N LEU A 462 6.58 15.98 0.79
CA LEU A 462 8.03 15.74 0.78
C LEU A 462 8.63 16.26 -0.52
N LYS A 463 9.91 16.63 -0.44
CA LYS A 463 10.70 17.03 -1.60
C LYS A 463 12.05 16.33 -1.65
N SER A 464 12.58 16.21 -2.85
CA SER A 464 13.96 15.85 -3.14
C SER A 464 14.61 16.97 -3.93
N THR A 465 15.92 17.19 -3.72
CA THR A 465 16.74 18.15 -4.49
C THR A 465 17.93 17.47 -5.17
N ASP A 466 17.96 16.13 -5.17
CA ASP A 466 19.05 15.30 -5.70
C ASP A 466 18.53 14.22 -6.66
N GLY A 467 17.35 14.45 -7.24
CA GLY A 467 16.76 13.58 -8.25
C GLY A 467 16.15 12.30 -7.70
N GLY A 468 15.75 12.32 -6.42
CA GLY A 468 15.08 11.25 -5.72
C GLY A 468 16.02 10.31 -4.95
N VAL A 469 17.26 10.72 -4.69
CA VAL A 469 18.21 9.92 -3.90
C VAL A 469 17.90 10.05 -2.41
N SER A 470 17.53 11.25 -1.95
CA SER A 470 17.00 11.47 -0.61
C SER A 470 15.84 12.47 -0.63
N PHE A 471 15.04 12.43 0.43
CA PHE A 471 13.85 13.27 0.61
C PHE A 471 13.85 13.98 1.96
N GLN A 472 13.17 15.12 2.00
CA GLN A 472 12.90 15.89 3.19
C GLN A 472 11.41 16.19 3.28
N ARG A 473 10.81 15.91 4.45
CA ARG A 473 9.46 16.37 4.77
C ARG A 473 9.47 17.85 5.13
N THR A 474 8.52 18.61 4.61
CA THR A 474 8.42 20.05 4.87
C THR A 474 6.98 20.45 5.14
N SER A 475 6.69 20.90 6.36
CA SER A 475 5.34 21.31 6.79
C SER A 475 5.29 22.67 7.47
N SER A 476 6.43 23.36 7.63
CA SER A 476 6.48 24.64 8.35
C SER A 476 5.56 25.68 7.72
N GLY A 477 4.54 26.09 8.46
CA GLY A 477 3.54 27.08 8.03
C GLY A 477 2.28 26.48 7.38
N MET A 478 2.16 25.15 7.32
CA MET A 478 0.91 24.47 6.97
C MET A 478 -0.01 24.34 8.19
N THR A 479 -1.32 24.40 7.97
CA THR A 479 -2.35 24.07 8.97
C THR A 479 -2.59 22.56 9.00
N PHE A 480 -2.67 21.96 7.81
CA PHE A 480 -2.79 20.53 7.61
C PHE A 480 -1.49 19.99 7.01
N ASP A 481 -0.84 19.04 7.67
CA ASP A 481 0.45 18.52 7.25
C ASP A 481 0.49 16.98 7.07
N SER A 482 -0.65 16.31 7.23
CA SER A 482 -0.77 14.85 7.11
C SER A 482 -0.97 14.39 5.66
N ASN A 483 -1.80 15.06 4.86
CA ASN A 483 -2.05 14.64 3.47
C ASN A 483 -1.78 15.77 2.49
N THR A 484 -1.38 15.41 1.27
CA THR A 484 -1.24 16.34 0.15
C THR A 484 -1.89 15.75 -1.10
N PHE A 485 -2.95 16.39 -1.59
CA PHE A 485 -3.80 15.87 -2.65
C PHE A 485 -3.41 16.32 -4.06
N ALA A 486 -2.84 17.52 -4.17
CA ALA A 486 -2.43 18.10 -5.45
C ALA A 486 -1.24 19.05 -5.25
N ILE A 487 -0.32 19.07 -6.22
CA ILE A 487 0.87 19.92 -6.25
C ILE A 487 0.93 20.63 -7.61
N LEU A 488 1.05 21.95 -7.58
CA LEU A 488 1.12 22.78 -8.78
C LEU A 488 2.31 23.74 -8.72
N ILE A 489 3.25 23.57 -9.65
CA ILE A 489 4.42 24.43 -9.80
C ILE A 489 4.11 25.55 -10.79
N ASP A 490 4.49 26.79 -10.45
CA ASP A 490 4.41 27.91 -11.38
C ASP A 490 5.51 27.81 -12.46
N PRO A 491 5.17 27.61 -13.74
CA PRO A 491 6.16 27.42 -14.79
C PRO A 491 6.99 28.68 -15.10
N LEU A 492 6.54 29.88 -14.69
CA LEU A 492 7.32 31.12 -14.83
C LEU A 492 8.18 31.42 -13.60
N SER A 493 7.95 30.74 -12.49
CA SER A 493 8.66 30.94 -11.23
C SER A 493 8.66 29.65 -10.41
N PRO A 494 9.51 28.66 -10.74
CA PRO A 494 9.43 27.32 -10.14
C PRO A 494 9.67 27.24 -8.63
N ASN A 495 10.19 28.31 -8.03
CA ASN A 495 10.23 28.45 -6.57
C ASN A 495 8.84 28.68 -5.94
N ARG A 496 7.82 29.01 -6.75
CA ARG A 496 6.44 29.17 -6.35
C ARG A 496 5.67 27.88 -6.56
N ILE A 497 5.20 27.29 -5.47
CA ILE A 497 4.51 25.99 -5.47
C ILE A 497 3.21 26.15 -4.67
N TYR A 498 2.12 25.71 -5.26
CA TYR A 498 0.85 25.53 -4.56
C TYR A 498 0.70 24.06 -4.19
N ALA A 499 0.25 23.78 -2.98
CA ALA A 499 -0.12 22.43 -2.56
C ALA A 499 -1.50 22.45 -1.92
N ALA A 500 -2.30 21.44 -2.22
CA ALA A 500 -3.56 21.17 -1.53
C ALA A 500 -3.29 20.18 -0.39
N THR A 501 -3.53 20.59 0.85
CA THR A 501 -3.29 19.74 2.03
C THR A 501 -4.57 19.59 2.85
N GLY A 502 -4.66 18.54 3.67
CA GLY A 502 -5.86 18.31 4.47
C GLY A 502 -5.87 17.03 5.28
N TRP A 503 -7.01 16.75 5.92
CA TRP A 503 -7.31 15.50 6.59
C TRP A 503 -8.15 14.62 5.70
N TRP A 504 -7.78 13.34 5.62
CA TRP A 504 -8.50 12.40 4.78
C TRP A 504 -9.86 11.99 5.39
N GLU A 505 -9.94 11.85 6.73
CA GLU A 505 -11.13 11.35 7.44
C GLU A 505 -12.33 12.32 7.44
N THR A 506 -12.08 13.63 7.57
CA THR A 506 -13.13 14.62 7.85
C THR A 506 -13.52 15.49 6.65
N ASN A 507 -12.99 15.21 5.46
CA ASN A 507 -13.05 16.09 4.29
C ASN A 507 -12.68 17.55 4.63
N GLU A 508 -11.57 17.75 5.34
CA GLU A 508 -11.05 19.07 5.69
C GLU A 508 -9.78 19.36 4.90
N GLY A 509 -9.54 20.62 4.55
CA GLY A 509 -8.37 20.96 3.76
C GLY A 509 -8.19 22.43 3.43
N GLU A 510 -7.04 22.72 2.83
CA GLU A 510 -6.60 24.05 2.48
C GLU A 510 -5.72 24.04 1.21
N VAL A 511 -5.53 25.22 0.61
CA VAL A 511 -4.45 25.47 -0.35
C VAL A 511 -3.35 26.26 0.37
N VAL A 512 -2.11 25.80 0.29
CA VAL A 512 -0.92 26.50 0.77
C VAL A 512 -0.02 26.93 -0.38
N LEU A 513 0.77 27.98 -0.16
CA LEU A 513 1.74 28.50 -1.12
C LEU A 513 3.13 28.55 -0.49
N SER A 514 4.12 28.04 -1.21
CA SER A 514 5.53 28.29 -0.98
C SER A 514 6.09 29.22 -2.06
N VAL A 515 7.03 30.10 -1.70
CA VAL A 515 7.79 30.95 -2.64
C VAL A 515 9.29 30.69 -2.58
N ASP A 516 9.69 29.64 -1.87
CA ASP A 516 11.07 29.24 -1.60
C ASP A 516 11.33 27.77 -1.96
N SER A 517 10.60 27.25 -2.95
CA SER A 517 10.74 25.87 -3.46
C SER A 517 10.36 24.80 -2.42
N GLY A 518 9.28 25.06 -1.68
CA GLY A 518 8.70 24.15 -0.69
C GLY A 518 9.52 24.07 0.60
N GLN A 519 10.21 25.14 1.03
CA GLN A 519 10.86 25.17 2.35
C GLN A 519 9.87 25.62 3.43
N THR A 520 9.14 26.71 3.15
CA THR A 520 8.11 27.25 4.02
C THR A 520 6.82 27.48 3.26
N TRP A 521 5.71 27.45 4.00
CA TRP A 521 4.36 27.49 3.47
C TRP A 521 3.55 28.60 4.11
N THR A 522 2.57 29.12 3.35
CA THR A 522 1.61 30.11 3.83
C THR A 522 0.22 29.72 3.34
N PRO A 523 -0.80 29.64 4.21
CA PRO A 523 -2.17 29.38 3.80
C PRO A 523 -2.69 30.39 2.79
N ARG A 524 -3.44 29.91 1.80
CA ARG A 524 -4.01 30.63 0.66
C ARG A 524 -5.44 30.17 0.38
N SER A 525 -6.26 30.12 1.43
CA SER A 525 -7.61 29.53 1.38
C SER A 525 -8.73 30.53 1.65
N ASN A 526 -8.45 31.83 1.68
CA ASN A 526 -9.49 32.84 1.93
C ASN A 526 -10.57 32.79 0.83
N GLY A 527 -11.81 32.48 1.21
CA GLY A 527 -12.93 32.29 0.29
C GLY A 527 -13.12 30.85 -0.22
N LEU A 528 -12.20 29.91 0.10
CA LEU A 528 -12.43 28.48 -0.07
C LEU A 528 -13.20 27.92 1.15
N PRO A 529 -14.04 26.89 0.96
CA PRO A 529 -14.59 26.11 2.06
C PRO A 529 -13.48 25.28 2.73
N ASN A 530 -13.69 24.90 3.99
CA ASN A 530 -12.86 23.87 4.63
C ASN A 530 -13.22 22.52 4.02
N ALA A 531 -12.46 22.12 3.00
CA ALA A 531 -12.71 20.92 2.21
C ALA A 531 -11.43 20.43 1.54
N GLN A 532 -11.36 19.13 1.25
CA GLN A 532 -10.27 18.59 0.44
C GLN A 532 -10.28 19.23 -0.95
N ILE A 533 -9.10 19.66 -1.40
CA ILE A 533 -8.89 20.18 -2.75
C ILE A 533 -8.18 19.11 -3.57
N TRP A 534 -8.90 18.41 -4.43
CA TRP A 534 -8.35 17.24 -5.15
C TRP A 534 -7.54 17.60 -6.39
N SER A 535 -7.74 18.78 -6.96
CA SER A 535 -7.06 19.21 -8.17
C SER A 535 -6.96 20.73 -8.21
N ILE A 536 -5.81 21.25 -8.67
CA ILE A 536 -5.57 22.67 -8.90
C ILE A 536 -4.94 22.84 -10.27
N ALA A 537 -5.54 23.69 -11.11
CA ALA A 537 -5.02 24.02 -12.43
C ALA A 537 -4.67 25.50 -12.53
N MET A 538 -3.55 25.80 -13.19
CA MET A 538 -3.14 27.18 -13.50
C MET A 538 -3.67 27.59 -14.87
N VAL A 539 -4.31 28.75 -14.94
CA VAL A 539 -4.53 29.41 -16.22
C VAL A 539 -3.17 29.89 -16.76
N PRO A 540 -2.81 29.64 -18.05
CA PRO A 540 -1.51 29.99 -18.61
C PRO A 540 -1.01 31.35 -18.13
N PRO A 541 0.07 31.39 -17.32
CA PRO A 541 0.44 32.59 -16.59
C PRO A 541 1.04 33.64 -17.51
N VAL A 542 0.69 34.90 -17.25
CA VAL A 542 1.27 36.06 -17.95
C VAL A 542 2.38 36.67 -17.08
N PRO A 543 3.60 36.89 -17.60
CA PRO A 543 4.68 37.52 -16.84
C PRO A 543 4.24 38.84 -16.21
N GLY A 544 4.61 39.06 -14.95
CA GLY A 544 4.26 40.26 -14.19
C GLY A 544 2.80 40.38 -13.73
N SER A 545 1.91 39.46 -14.12
CA SER A 545 0.51 39.46 -13.71
C SER A 545 0.28 38.51 -12.51
N PRO A 546 -0.70 38.80 -11.62
CA PRO A 546 -1.13 37.83 -10.62
C PRO A 546 -1.57 36.51 -11.26
N ARG A 547 -1.39 35.39 -10.54
CA ARG A 547 -1.75 34.07 -11.04
C ARG A 547 -3.26 33.85 -10.95
N THR A 548 -3.84 33.29 -12.01
CA THR A 548 -5.22 32.83 -12.00
C THR A 548 -5.22 31.31 -11.89
N LEU A 549 -5.91 30.78 -10.88
CA LEU A 549 -5.99 29.35 -10.60
C LEU A 549 -7.44 28.90 -10.51
N VAL A 550 -7.68 27.63 -10.81
CA VAL A 550 -8.96 26.95 -10.64
C VAL A 550 -8.73 25.75 -9.71
N ALA A 551 -9.60 25.53 -8.74
CA ALA A 551 -9.49 24.46 -7.75
C ALA A 551 -10.78 23.62 -7.71
N ALA A 552 -10.62 22.31 -7.61
CA ALA A 552 -11.69 21.34 -7.37
C ALA A 552 -11.86 21.11 -5.86
N SER A 553 -12.93 21.65 -5.28
CA SER A 553 -13.24 21.50 -3.86
C SER A 553 -14.30 20.42 -3.66
N TYR A 554 -13.93 19.33 -3.00
CA TYR A 554 -14.74 18.13 -2.94
C TYR A 554 -16.01 18.33 -2.11
N GLY A 555 -17.17 18.14 -2.75
CA GLY A 555 -18.48 18.41 -2.16
C GLY A 555 -18.94 19.87 -2.24
N HIS A 556 -18.09 20.78 -2.75
CA HIS A 556 -18.39 22.22 -2.81
C HIS A 556 -18.26 22.84 -4.22
N GLY A 557 -17.75 22.09 -5.19
CA GLY A 557 -17.69 22.52 -6.59
C GLY A 557 -16.34 23.11 -7.00
N VAL A 558 -16.35 23.99 -7.99
CA VAL A 558 -15.16 24.64 -8.53
C VAL A 558 -15.01 26.04 -7.95
N TYR A 559 -13.78 26.40 -7.59
CA TYR A 559 -13.41 27.73 -7.11
C TYR A 559 -12.32 28.33 -7.99
N LYS A 560 -12.30 29.67 -8.09
CA LYS A 560 -11.34 30.41 -8.89
C LYS A 560 -10.73 31.56 -8.10
N THR A 561 -9.43 31.77 -8.30
CA THR A 561 -8.71 32.96 -7.86
C THR A 561 -8.12 33.68 -9.06
N VAL A 562 -8.00 35.00 -8.98
CA VAL A 562 -7.32 35.85 -9.98
C VAL A 562 -6.15 36.63 -9.38
N ASP A 563 -5.86 36.43 -8.10
CA ASP A 563 -4.85 37.18 -7.32
C ASP A 563 -3.80 36.26 -6.67
N GLY A 564 -3.59 35.08 -7.28
CA GLY A 564 -2.61 34.08 -6.87
C GLY A 564 -2.96 33.35 -5.58
N GLY A 565 -4.25 33.19 -5.28
CA GLY A 565 -4.76 32.48 -4.11
C GLY A 565 -4.96 33.35 -2.87
N SER A 566 -4.90 34.67 -3.00
CA SER A 566 -5.18 35.58 -1.88
C SER A 566 -6.68 35.67 -1.58
N SER A 567 -7.52 35.53 -2.61
CA SER A 567 -8.96 35.35 -2.49
C SER A 567 -9.50 34.38 -3.54
N TRP A 568 -10.46 33.57 -3.14
CA TRP A 568 -11.15 32.58 -3.97
C TRP A 568 -12.64 32.87 -4.03
N PHE A 569 -13.22 32.61 -5.20
CA PHE A 569 -14.64 32.82 -5.47
C PHE A 569 -15.24 31.55 -6.08
N PRO A 570 -16.50 31.20 -5.72
CA PRO A 570 -17.20 30.11 -6.38
C PRO A 570 -17.28 30.32 -7.90
N ALA A 571 -16.99 29.26 -8.64
CA ALA A 571 -17.02 29.21 -10.10
C ALA A 571 -17.77 27.94 -10.55
N SER A 572 -18.95 27.72 -9.95
CA SER A 572 -19.76 26.49 -10.08
C SER A 572 -21.09 26.71 -10.80
N GLY A 573 -21.28 27.82 -11.53
CA GLY A 573 -22.57 28.13 -12.15
C GLY A 573 -23.03 27.05 -13.13
N GLY A 574 -24.10 26.32 -12.82
CA GLY A 574 -24.57 25.19 -13.64
C GLY A 574 -23.84 23.86 -13.39
N LEU A 575 -22.80 23.83 -12.57
CA LEU A 575 -22.35 22.60 -11.90
C LEU A 575 -23.35 22.26 -10.78
N GLY A 576 -23.51 20.98 -10.46
CA GLY A 576 -24.40 20.54 -9.38
C GLY A 576 -25.89 20.51 -9.71
N VAL A 577 -26.27 20.47 -11.00
CA VAL A 577 -27.63 20.07 -11.39
C VAL A 577 -27.91 18.68 -10.80
N GLY A 578 -28.96 18.58 -9.98
CA GLY A 578 -29.28 17.35 -9.24
C GLY A 578 -28.63 17.24 -7.87
N GLY A 579 -27.82 18.22 -7.44
CA GLY A 579 -27.25 18.32 -6.09
C GLY A 579 -25.81 17.83 -5.92
N ASN A 580 -25.15 17.34 -6.99
CA ASN A 580 -23.82 16.77 -6.91
C ASN A 580 -22.69 17.79 -7.16
N LEU A 581 -21.88 18.06 -6.13
CA LEU A 581 -20.71 18.94 -6.19
C LEU A 581 -19.39 18.21 -5.86
N GLN A 582 -19.33 16.89 -6.03
CA GLN A 582 -18.12 16.08 -5.84
C GLN A 582 -17.15 16.25 -7.03
N VAL A 583 -16.58 17.44 -7.17
CA VAL A 583 -15.58 17.74 -8.21
C VAL A 583 -14.23 17.19 -7.76
N ARG A 584 -13.64 16.33 -8.59
CA ARG A 584 -12.34 15.70 -8.34
C ARG A 584 -11.22 16.25 -9.23
N ALA A 585 -11.52 16.48 -10.50
CA ALA A 585 -10.53 16.93 -11.49
C ALA A 585 -10.92 18.27 -12.12
N VAL A 586 -9.94 19.15 -12.34
CA VAL A 586 -10.08 20.36 -13.17
C VAL A 586 -8.91 20.48 -14.14
N ALA A 587 -9.17 20.93 -15.36
CA ALA A 587 -8.14 21.21 -16.36
C ALA A 587 -8.46 22.48 -17.15
N VAL A 588 -7.43 23.21 -17.56
CA VAL A 588 -7.56 24.46 -18.35
C VAL A 588 -6.98 24.23 -19.74
N ASP A 589 -7.69 24.70 -20.77
CA ASP A 589 -7.15 24.71 -22.14
C ASP A 589 -5.94 25.66 -22.22
N PRO A 590 -4.74 25.15 -22.57
CA PRO A 590 -3.51 25.92 -22.51
C PRO A 590 -3.39 26.98 -23.60
N GLN A 591 -4.21 26.93 -24.66
CA GLN A 591 -4.23 27.95 -25.72
C GLN A 591 -5.48 28.82 -25.68
N ARG A 592 -6.54 28.38 -24.99
CA ARG A 592 -7.81 29.09 -24.83
C ARG A 592 -8.21 29.16 -23.34
N PRO A 593 -7.59 30.04 -22.55
CA PRO A 593 -7.76 30.17 -21.09
C PRO A 593 -9.19 30.22 -20.52
N ASN A 594 -10.18 30.59 -21.32
CA ASN A 594 -11.59 30.62 -20.90
C ASN A 594 -12.26 29.24 -20.97
N ILE A 595 -11.62 28.25 -21.61
CA ILE A 595 -12.11 26.87 -21.65
C ILE A 595 -11.54 26.12 -20.46
N VAL A 596 -12.43 25.63 -19.61
CA VAL A 596 -12.10 24.86 -18.41
C VAL A 596 -12.95 23.60 -18.40
N TYR A 597 -12.37 22.49 -17.97
CA TYR A 597 -13.02 21.20 -17.79
C TYR A 597 -13.11 20.86 -16.30
N ALA A 598 -14.18 20.18 -15.92
CA ALA A 598 -14.39 19.68 -14.56
C ALA A 598 -14.95 18.26 -14.62
N GLY A 599 -14.37 17.37 -13.81
CA GLY A 599 -14.75 15.98 -13.67
C GLY A 599 -15.35 15.74 -12.28
N LEU A 600 -16.53 15.12 -12.25
CA LEU A 600 -17.25 14.82 -11.02
C LEU A 600 -17.32 13.31 -10.79
N GLU A 601 -17.21 12.92 -9.53
CA GLU A 601 -17.56 11.58 -9.05
C GLU A 601 -19.05 11.49 -8.76
N SER A 602 -19.55 10.26 -8.67
CA SER A 602 -20.94 10.00 -8.31
C SER A 602 -21.12 10.00 -6.81
N MET A 603 -22.17 10.68 -6.34
CA MET A 603 -22.48 10.84 -4.93
C MET A 603 -23.57 9.84 -4.54
N LEU A 604 -23.30 9.02 -3.52
CA LEU A 604 -24.34 8.22 -2.87
C LEU A 604 -24.99 9.04 -1.75
N ILE A 605 -26.32 9.10 -1.75
CA ILE A 605 -27.10 9.66 -0.63
C ILE A 605 -27.84 8.52 0.05
N GLU A 606 -27.44 8.23 1.27
CA GLU A 606 -28.10 7.25 2.12
C GLU A 606 -28.97 7.95 3.18
N THR A 607 -30.20 7.48 3.30
CA THR A 607 -31.08 7.76 4.43
C THR A 607 -31.36 6.45 5.17
N ALA A 608 -31.98 6.52 6.34
CA ALA A 608 -32.37 5.33 7.10
C ALA A 608 -33.24 4.32 6.32
N THR A 609 -33.84 4.72 5.19
CA THR A 609 -34.76 3.88 4.41
C THR A 609 -34.49 3.83 2.90
N THR A 610 -33.59 4.67 2.37
CA THR A 610 -33.34 4.75 0.92
C THR A 610 -31.88 5.04 0.62
N SER A 611 -31.35 4.43 -0.44
CA SER A 611 -30.09 4.84 -1.06
C SER A 611 -30.37 5.41 -2.46
N THR A 612 -29.84 6.59 -2.77
CA THR A 612 -30.01 7.26 -4.07
C THR A 612 -28.66 7.78 -4.57
N THR A 613 -28.27 7.34 -5.76
CA THR A 613 -27.04 7.81 -6.43
C THR A 613 -27.33 9.06 -7.27
N ILE A 614 -26.67 10.18 -6.97
CA ILE A 614 -26.59 11.34 -7.87
C ILE A 614 -25.35 11.17 -8.75
N GLN A 615 -25.56 11.12 -10.06
CA GLN A 615 -24.50 10.81 -11.01
C GLN A 615 -23.43 11.90 -11.09
N GLY A 616 -22.17 11.47 -11.23
CA GLY A 616 -21.06 12.31 -11.66
C GLY A 616 -21.10 12.59 -13.17
N GLY A 617 -19.94 12.98 -13.72
CA GLY A 617 -19.79 13.20 -15.15
C GLY A 617 -18.78 14.27 -15.52
N LEU A 618 -18.75 14.60 -16.81
CA LEU A 618 -17.80 15.56 -17.37
C LEU A 618 -18.48 16.85 -17.80
N PHE A 619 -17.89 17.98 -17.39
CA PHE A 619 -18.40 19.31 -17.64
C PHE A 619 -17.35 20.19 -18.30
N ARG A 620 -17.84 21.16 -19.09
CA ARG A 620 -17.02 22.15 -19.77
C ARG A 620 -17.60 23.54 -19.58
N SER A 621 -16.74 24.48 -19.27
CA SER A 621 -17.00 25.91 -19.30
C SER A 621 -16.29 26.55 -20.51
N SER A 622 -16.89 27.60 -21.07
CA SER A 622 -16.28 28.42 -22.12
C SER A 622 -16.06 29.89 -21.71
N ASP A 623 -16.38 30.22 -20.46
CA ASP A 623 -16.31 31.57 -19.88
C ASP A 623 -15.47 31.61 -18.59
N GLY A 624 -14.52 30.67 -18.47
CA GLY A 624 -13.57 30.62 -17.39
C GLY A 624 -14.17 30.22 -16.04
N GLY A 625 -15.20 29.36 -16.05
CA GLY A 625 -15.84 28.76 -14.88
C GLY A 625 -17.12 29.48 -14.40
N THR A 626 -17.63 30.46 -15.15
CA THR A 626 -18.84 31.19 -14.75
C THR A 626 -20.09 30.36 -15.03
N SER A 627 -20.12 29.66 -16.18
CA SER A 627 -21.16 28.71 -16.55
C SER A 627 -20.57 27.40 -17.08
N TRP A 628 -21.26 26.30 -16.79
CA TRP A 628 -20.84 24.95 -17.12
C TRP A 628 -21.92 24.18 -17.89
N THR A 629 -21.48 23.37 -18.85
CA THR A 629 -22.33 22.47 -19.63
C THR A 629 -21.81 21.05 -19.49
N ARG A 630 -22.71 20.09 -19.26
CA ARG A 630 -22.41 18.66 -19.25
C ARG A 630 -22.12 18.17 -20.68
N ILE A 631 -21.02 17.44 -20.88
CA ILE A 631 -20.50 17.08 -22.22
C ILE A 631 -20.31 15.57 -22.45
N ASP A 632 -20.78 14.74 -21.53
CA ASP A 632 -20.72 13.27 -21.55
C ASP A 632 -22.10 12.62 -21.72
N GLN A 633 -23.13 13.35 -22.13
CA GLN A 633 -24.52 12.84 -22.18
C GLN A 633 -24.71 11.58 -23.04
N ALA A 634 -23.84 11.35 -24.02
CA ALA A 634 -23.87 10.18 -24.89
C ALA A 634 -23.05 8.99 -24.34
N LEU A 635 -22.42 9.15 -23.17
CA LEU A 635 -21.59 8.15 -22.51
C LEU A 635 -22.35 7.51 -21.34
N PRO A 636 -21.95 6.30 -20.89
CA PRO A 636 -22.36 5.80 -19.59
C PRO A 636 -21.90 6.76 -18.48
N GLN A 637 -22.47 6.58 -17.28
CA GLN A 637 -22.04 7.32 -16.10
C GLN A 637 -20.52 7.18 -15.89
N LEU A 638 -19.85 8.30 -15.65
CA LEU A 638 -18.40 8.39 -15.47
C LEU A 638 -18.07 8.91 -14.06
N ASN A 639 -17.13 8.25 -13.39
CA ASN A 639 -16.43 8.77 -12.22
C ASN A 639 -15.08 9.30 -12.69
N VAL A 640 -15.01 10.60 -12.99
CA VAL A 640 -13.82 11.23 -13.59
C VAL A 640 -12.80 11.55 -12.50
N TRP A 641 -11.61 10.95 -12.60
CA TRP A 641 -10.53 11.15 -11.63
C TRP A 641 -9.44 12.09 -12.13
N ASP A 642 -9.21 12.12 -13.44
CA ASP A 642 -8.18 12.97 -14.05
C ASP A 642 -8.62 13.47 -15.44
N ILE A 643 -8.15 14.65 -15.83
CA ILE A 643 -8.42 15.29 -17.12
C ILE A 643 -7.14 15.94 -17.64
N GLU A 644 -6.73 15.54 -18.84
CA GLU A 644 -5.54 16.08 -19.50
C GLU A 644 -5.90 16.72 -20.85
N VAL A 645 -5.43 17.95 -21.07
CA VAL A 645 -5.60 18.68 -22.32
C VAL A 645 -4.25 18.77 -23.03
N ASP A 646 -4.18 18.30 -24.27
CA ASP A 646 -2.92 18.30 -25.02
C ASP A 646 -2.43 19.74 -25.27
N PRO A 647 -1.22 20.10 -24.81
CA PRO A 647 -0.72 21.48 -24.91
C PRO A 647 -0.47 21.93 -26.35
N GLY A 648 -0.13 21.01 -27.25
CA GLY A 648 0.08 21.28 -28.67
C GLY A 648 -1.22 21.26 -29.48
N HIS A 649 -2.24 20.51 -29.03
CA HIS A 649 -3.48 20.30 -29.76
C HIS A 649 -4.70 20.30 -28.82
N PRO A 650 -5.17 21.45 -28.33
CA PRO A 650 -6.20 21.51 -27.28
C PRO A 650 -7.59 20.98 -27.66
N SER A 651 -7.78 20.54 -28.91
CA SER A 651 -8.95 19.75 -29.27
C SER A 651 -8.86 18.29 -28.81
N LEU A 652 -7.66 17.81 -28.48
CA LEU A 652 -7.41 16.52 -27.85
C LEU A 652 -7.52 16.66 -26.33
N VAL A 653 -8.52 15.99 -25.77
CA VAL A 653 -8.75 15.92 -24.33
C VAL A 653 -8.85 14.44 -23.94
N TYR A 654 -8.20 14.07 -22.85
CA TYR A 654 -8.23 12.72 -22.29
C TYR A 654 -8.79 12.78 -20.88
N THR A 655 -9.46 11.72 -20.46
CA THR A 655 -9.91 11.60 -19.07
C THR A 655 -9.70 10.19 -18.55
N ALA A 656 -9.19 10.11 -17.33
CA ALA A 656 -9.10 8.90 -16.54
C ALA A 656 -10.43 8.71 -15.79
N VAL A 657 -11.04 7.55 -15.98
CA VAL A 657 -12.33 7.20 -15.38
C VAL A 657 -12.16 5.96 -14.53
N SER A 658 -12.58 6.05 -13.27
CA SER A 658 -12.72 4.87 -12.42
C SER A 658 -13.91 4.06 -12.87
N GLY A 659 -13.72 2.75 -12.96
CA GLY A 659 -14.85 1.85 -13.02
C GLY A 659 -15.60 1.90 -11.70
N GLY A 660 -16.81 1.39 -11.69
CA GLY A 660 -17.61 1.37 -10.47
C GLY A 660 -18.67 0.30 -10.55
N TYR A 661 -19.16 -0.12 -9.39
CA TYR A 661 -20.30 -1.00 -9.27
C TYR A 661 -21.35 -0.35 -8.39
N ASP A 662 -22.55 -0.21 -8.92
CA ASP A 662 -23.69 0.20 -8.10
C ASP A 662 -24.27 -1.05 -7.43
N HIS A 663 -24.02 -1.22 -6.13
CA HIS A 663 -24.52 -2.35 -5.34
C HIS A 663 -26.06 -2.36 -5.23
N THR A 664 -26.70 -1.20 -5.38
CA THR A 664 -28.17 -1.06 -5.31
C THR A 664 -28.81 -1.50 -6.62
N LEU A 665 -28.19 -1.16 -7.74
CA LEU A 665 -28.69 -1.46 -9.08
C LEU A 665 -28.12 -2.76 -9.67
N GLY A 666 -27.05 -3.29 -9.09
CA GLY A 666 -26.33 -4.46 -9.59
C GLY A 666 -25.65 -4.23 -10.94
N VAL A 667 -25.14 -3.01 -11.20
CA VAL A 667 -24.62 -2.61 -12.53
C VAL A 667 -23.19 -2.11 -12.43
N THR A 668 -22.34 -2.59 -13.33
CA THR A 668 -20.96 -2.12 -13.49
C THR A 668 -20.90 -0.99 -14.51
N PHE A 669 -20.24 0.10 -14.14
CA PHE A 669 -19.91 1.20 -15.03
C PHE A 669 -18.51 0.99 -15.63
N PRO A 670 -18.36 1.19 -16.95
CA PRO A 670 -17.06 1.02 -17.59
C PRO A 670 -16.11 2.14 -17.19
N GLY A 671 -14.99 1.79 -16.57
CA GLY A 671 -13.85 2.69 -16.41
C GLY A 671 -12.84 2.59 -17.56
N GLY A 672 -11.81 3.41 -17.53
CA GLY A 672 -10.79 3.44 -18.58
C GLY A 672 -10.34 4.83 -18.99
N VAL A 673 -9.77 4.90 -20.20
CA VAL A 673 -9.39 6.16 -20.84
C VAL A 673 -10.44 6.55 -21.87
N PHE A 674 -11.06 7.71 -21.70
CA PHE A 674 -11.89 8.33 -22.72
C PHE A 674 -11.12 9.45 -23.40
N ARG A 675 -11.33 9.59 -24.70
CA ARG A 675 -10.61 10.53 -25.56
C ARG A 675 -11.58 11.32 -26.42
N SER A 676 -11.38 12.63 -26.45
CA SER A 676 -12.05 13.55 -27.38
C SER A 676 -11.04 14.11 -28.39
N THR A 677 -11.52 14.45 -29.59
CA THR A 677 -10.73 15.13 -30.62
C THR A 677 -11.31 16.48 -31.06
N ASP A 678 -12.39 16.91 -30.43
CA ASP A 678 -13.18 18.09 -30.76
C ASP A 678 -13.46 18.96 -29.51
N SER A 679 -12.49 19.01 -28.58
CA SER A 679 -12.58 19.78 -27.32
C SER A 679 -13.72 19.33 -26.39
N GLY A 680 -14.06 18.05 -26.41
CA GLY A 680 -15.05 17.43 -25.51
C GLY A 680 -16.47 17.35 -26.06
N ALA A 681 -16.70 17.66 -27.34
CA ALA A 681 -18.04 17.54 -27.92
C ALA A 681 -18.42 16.07 -28.20
N THR A 682 -17.46 15.24 -28.57
CA THR A 682 -17.61 13.78 -28.71
C THR A 682 -16.45 13.03 -28.05
N TRP A 683 -16.72 11.80 -27.64
CA TRP A 683 -15.81 10.97 -26.85
C TRP A 683 -15.76 9.53 -27.37
N THR A 684 -14.60 8.91 -27.26
CA THR A 684 -14.36 7.50 -27.61
C THR A 684 -13.66 6.80 -26.45
N LEU A 685 -14.12 5.60 -26.10
CA LEU A 685 -13.44 4.73 -25.14
C LEU A 685 -12.22 4.06 -25.78
N GLU A 686 -11.03 4.24 -25.21
CA GLU A 686 -9.75 3.84 -25.80
C GLU A 686 -9.01 2.77 -24.96
N ASN A 687 -9.73 1.76 -24.45
CA ASN A 687 -9.18 0.72 -23.56
C ASN A 687 -8.38 -0.39 -24.27
N ARG A 688 -8.11 -0.25 -25.58
CA ARG A 688 -7.41 -1.30 -26.33
C ARG A 688 -5.98 -1.45 -25.82
N GLY A 689 -5.69 -2.59 -25.20
CA GLY A 689 -4.35 -2.94 -24.71
C GLY A 689 -4.22 -2.99 -23.18
N PHE A 690 -5.25 -2.60 -22.43
CA PHE A 690 -5.30 -2.70 -20.98
C PHE A 690 -5.53 -4.13 -20.44
N GLY A 691 -5.68 -5.12 -21.31
CA GLY A 691 -5.96 -6.51 -20.94
C GLY A 691 -7.42 -6.90 -21.12
N PRO A 692 -7.94 -7.89 -20.37
CA PRO A 692 -9.30 -8.39 -20.54
C PRO A 692 -10.36 -7.33 -20.19
N PRO A 693 -11.57 -7.41 -20.77
CA PRO A 693 -12.70 -6.58 -20.34
C PRO A 693 -13.06 -6.90 -18.87
N GLY A 694 -13.58 -5.91 -18.15
CA GLY A 694 -13.92 -6.00 -16.72
C GLY A 694 -13.79 -4.63 -16.04
N ASN A 695 -13.82 -4.60 -14.71
CA ASN A 695 -13.53 -3.39 -13.96
C ASN A 695 -12.12 -2.89 -14.29
N LEU A 696 -12.00 -1.61 -14.64
CA LEU A 696 -10.74 -0.95 -14.99
C LEU A 696 -10.75 0.45 -14.42
N ASN A 697 -9.90 0.69 -13.42
CA ASN A 697 -9.80 1.98 -12.77
C ASN A 697 -8.55 2.68 -13.26
N VAL A 698 -8.71 3.66 -14.14
CA VAL A 698 -7.59 4.51 -14.55
C VAL A 698 -7.57 5.70 -13.60
N SER A 699 -6.43 5.92 -12.94
CA SER A 699 -6.28 6.91 -11.87
C SER A 699 -5.70 8.23 -12.35
N SER A 700 -4.70 8.17 -13.25
CA SER A 700 -4.03 9.36 -13.78
C SER A 700 -3.53 9.13 -15.21
N ILE A 701 -3.44 10.22 -15.97
CA ILE A 701 -2.87 10.27 -17.31
C ILE A 701 -1.80 11.35 -17.35
N ALA A 702 -0.68 11.11 -18.03
CA ALA A 702 0.29 12.15 -18.31
C ALA A 702 0.66 12.19 -19.80
N ILE A 703 0.69 13.39 -20.38
CA ILE A 703 1.08 13.63 -21.76
C ILE A 703 2.55 14.03 -21.81
N SER A 704 3.33 13.42 -22.70
CA SER A 704 4.71 13.83 -22.90
C SER A 704 4.78 15.25 -23.48
N PRO A 705 5.52 16.19 -22.85
CA PRO A 705 5.60 17.57 -23.31
C PRO A 705 6.38 17.75 -24.61
N LEU A 706 7.20 16.77 -25.02
CA LEU A 706 7.95 16.82 -26.28
C LEU A 706 7.24 16.12 -27.45
N ASP A 707 6.34 15.18 -27.16
CA ASP A 707 5.61 14.45 -28.20
C ASP A 707 4.21 14.05 -27.71
N SER A 708 3.21 14.83 -28.13
CA SER A 708 1.77 14.59 -27.91
C SER A 708 1.28 13.19 -28.30
N ARG A 709 2.05 12.38 -29.04
CA ARG A 709 1.70 10.99 -29.36
C ARG A 709 1.97 10.04 -28.21
N ILE A 710 2.84 10.42 -27.28
CA ILE A 710 3.30 9.64 -26.15
C ILE A 710 2.50 10.05 -24.91
N LEU A 711 1.76 9.10 -24.33
CA LEU A 711 1.05 9.29 -23.07
C LEU A 711 1.28 8.08 -22.18
N PHE A 712 1.14 8.33 -20.88
CA PHE A 712 1.17 7.32 -19.84
C PHE A 712 -0.18 7.31 -19.11
N ALA A 713 -0.59 6.14 -18.63
CA ALA A 713 -1.77 5.99 -17.80
C ALA A 713 -1.49 5.01 -16.68
N THR A 714 -1.90 5.34 -15.47
CA THR A 714 -1.84 4.47 -14.29
C THR A 714 -3.21 3.85 -14.02
N THR A 715 -3.19 2.67 -13.42
CA THR A 715 -4.41 2.03 -12.93
C THR A 715 -4.32 1.76 -11.44
N THR A 716 -5.45 1.83 -10.75
CA THR A 716 -5.55 1.59 -9.31
C THR A 716 -6.43 0.40 -8.97
N ASP A 717 -6.37 -0.01 -7.71
CA ASP A 717 -7.09 -1.14 -7.13
C ASP A 717 -8.39 -0.71 -6.40
N ALA A 718 -9.44 -0.35 -7.14
CA ALA A 718 -10.69 0.19 -6.57
C ALA A 718 -11.97 -0.49 -7.12
N PRO A 719 -12.91 -0.98 -6.28
CA PRO A 719 -12.76 -1.22 -4.85
C PRO A 719 -11.75 -2.35 -4.57
N PHE A 720 -11.25 -2.45 -3.33
CA PHE A 720 -10.37 -3.55 -2.93
C PHE A 720 -11.14 -4.88 -2.85
N HIS A 721 -10.55 -5.94 -3.38
CA HIS A 721 -11.16 -7.28 -3.37
C HIS A 721 -10.11 -8.39 -3.31
N ASP A 722 -10.52 -9.65 -3.45
CA ASP A 722 -9.67 -10.84 -3.32
C ASP A 722 -8.41 -10.83 -4.21
N GLU A 723 -8.44 -10.07 -5.30
CA GLU A 723 -7.35 -9.87 -6.24
C GLU A 723 -7.20 -8.37 -6.53
N SER A 724 -6.07 -7.95 -7.07
CA SER A 724 -5.85 -6.56 -7.40
C SER A 724 -6.47 -6.27 -8.76
N SER A 725 -7.36 -5.28 -8.82
CA SER A 725 -7.90 -4.73 -10.07
C SER A 725 -6.89 -3.80 -10.77
N GLY A 726 -5.85 -3.35 -10.05
CA GLY A 726 -4.73 -2.62 -10.60
C GLY A 726 -3.97 -3.42 -11.66
N ARG A 727 -3.75 -2.83 -12.83
CA ARG A 727 -3.03 -3.44 -13.98
C ARG A 727 -1.68 -2.79 -14.26
N GLY A 728 -1.21 -1.91 -13.38
CA GLY A 728 0.07 -1.20 -13.46
C GLY A 728 0.03 0.06 -14.33
N ILE A 729 1.08 0.24 -15.11
CA ILE A 729 1.35 1.45 -15.89
C ILE A 729 1.31 1.11 -17.38
N PHE A 730 0.66 1.95 -18.16
CA PHE A 730 0.48 1.78 -19.58
C PHE A 730 1.07 2.93 -20.36
N LEU A 731 1.63 2.61 -21.53
CA LEU A 731 2.22 3.56 -22.47
C LEU A 731 1.49 3.48 -23.81
N THR A 732 1.23 4.63 -24.41
CA THR A 732 0.82 4.76 -25.81
C THR A 732 1.84 5.59 -26.59
N THR A 733 1.95 5.34 -27.90
CA THR A 733 2.78 6.14 -28.83
C THR A 733 1.96 6.61 -30.03
N ASN A 734 0.62 6.51 -29.93
CA ASN A 734 -0.31 6.82 -31.00
C ASN A 734 -1.53 7.61 -30.50
N ARG A 735 -1.31 8.52 -29.54
CA ARG A 735 -2.35 9.42 -28.98
C ARG A 735 -3.49 8.65 -28.32
N GLY A 736 -3.16 7.66 -27.49
CA GLY A 736 -4.14 6.90 -26.71
C GLY A 736 -4.92 5.85 -27.48
N ARG A 737 -4.75 5.68 -28.80
CA ARG A 737 -5.54 4.71 -29.59
C ARG A 737 -5.21 3.24 -29.29
N ARG A 738 -4.01 2.98 -28.74
CA ARG A 738 -3.59 1.67 -28.27
C ARG A 738 -2.57 1.82 -27.15
N TRP A 739 -2.77 1.03 -26.12
CA TRP A 739 -1.94 0.97 -24.93
C TRP A 739 -1.16 -0.33 -24.86
N ARG A 740 -0.11 -0.33 -24.07
CA ARG A 740 0.65 -1.52 -23.71
C ARG A 740 1.22 -1.36 -22.30
N PRO A 741 1.29 -2.44 -21.51
CA PRO A 741 1.87 -2.38 -20.18
C PRO A 741 3.37 -2.12 -20.25
N VAL A 742 3.88 -1.42 -19.24
CA VAL A 742 5.30 -1.11 -19.03
C VAL A 742 5.68 -1.42 -17.59
N ASN A 743 5.33 -2.63 -17.14
CA ASN A 743 5.36 -3.04 -15.72
C ASN A 743 6.67 -3.70 -15.27
N ASP A 744 7.71 -3.69 -16.12
CA ASP A 744 8.98 -4.35 -15.82
C ASP A 744 9.66 -3.66 -14.62
N GLY A 745 9.76 -4.38 -13.50
CA GLY A 745 10.38 -3.88 -12.25
C GLY A 745 9.40 -3.25 -11.25
N LEU A 746 8.09 -3.23 -11.54
CA LEU A 746 7.10 -2.77 -10.57
C LEU A 746 6.92 -3.80 -9.44
N GLY A 747 6.82 -3.30 -8.21
CA GLY A 747 6.53 -4.08 -7.01
C GLY A 747 5.03 -4.34 -6.80
N ILE A 748 4.18 -3.40 -7.19
CA ILE A 748 2.72 -3.55 -7.18
C ILE A 748 2.14 -3.11 -8.52
N LEU A 749 0.85 -3.30 -8.71
CA LEU A 749 0.11 -2.87 -9.91
C LEU A 749 -0.92 -1.76 -9.62
N ASP A 750 -0.94 -1.27 -8.39
CA ASP A 750 -1.77 -0.16 -7.93
C ASP A 750 -0.98 1.16 -7.94
N PHE A 751 -1.43 2.11 -8.77
CA PHE A 751 -0.82 3.42 -8.94
C PHE A 751 -1.86 4.53 -8.94
N GLN A 752 -1.56 5.63 -8.27
CA GLN A 752 -2.45 6.79 -8.11
C GLN A 752 -2.07 7.93 -9.06
N SER A 753 -0.78 8.11 -9.36
CA SER A 753 -0.28 9.24 -10.15
C SER A 753 0.89 8.88 -11.06
N ILE A 754 1.04 9.64 -12.14
CA ILE A 754 2.20 9.58 -13.03
C ILE A 754 2.62 10.99 -13.46
N ALA A 755 3.92 11.28 -13.36
CA ALA A 755 4.51 12.53 -13.81
C ALA A 755 5.62 12.28 -14.83
N VAL A 756 5.66 13.11 -15.86
CA VAL A 756 6.73 13.14 -16.86
C VAL A 756 7.65 14.31 -16.52
N ASP A 757 8.96 14.08 -16.47
CA ASP A 757 9.92 15.17 -16.31
C ASP A 757 9.81 16.10 -17.53
N PRO A 758 9.46 17.38 -17.32
CA PRO A 758 9.20 18.32 -18.41
C PRO A 758 10.47 18.71 -19.18
N SER A 759 11.65 18.52 -18.59
CA SER A 759 12.95 18.81 -19.21
C SER A 759 13.52 17.60 -19.95
N ASP A 760 13.14 16.38 -19.54
CA ASP A 760 13.54 15.11 -20.14
C ASP A 760 12.40 14.08 -20.07
N PRO A 761 11.58 13.91 -21.11
CA PRO A 761 10.45 12.99 -21.09
C PRO A 761 10.86 11.51 -21.12
N THR A 762 12.16 11.21 -21.16
CA THR A 762 12.63 9.85 -20.91
C THR A 762 12.63 9.50 -19.42
N ARG A 763 12.49 10.48 -18.53
CA ARG A 763 12.41 10.30 -17.09
C ARG A 763 10.97 10.47 -16.59
N LEU A 764 10.55 9.52 -15.77
CA LEU A 764 9.17 9.40 -15.29
C LEU A 764 9.17 9.13 -13.79
N PHE A 765 8.09 9.52 -13.13
CA PHE A 765 7.85 9.22 -11.73
C PHE A 765 6.41 8.73 -11.56
N ALA A 766 6.23 7.57 -10.95
CA ALA A 766 4.92 7.00 -10.68
C ALA A 766 4.69 6.93 -9.18
N GLY A 767 3.56 7.45 -8.72
CA GLY A 767 3.10 7.33 -7.35
C GLY A 767 2.26 6.08 -7.17
N SER A 768 2.69 5.20 -6.27
CA SER A 768 2.05 3.89 -6.07
C SER A 768 1.09 3.88 -4.88
N GLY A 769 0.22 2.87 -4.83
CA GLY A 769 -0.74 2.62 -3.75
C GLY A 769 -0.16 2.04 -2.45
N GLY A 770 1.17 1.98 -2.29
CA GLY A 770 1.78 1.34 -1.12
C GLY A 770 3.26 0.93 -1.26
N ASN A 771 3.92 1.30 -2.37
CA ASN A 771 5.36 1.06 -2.63
C ASN A 771 6.12 2.40 -2.83
N GLY A 772 5.58 3.52 -2.33
CA GLY A 772 6.16 4.85 -2.49
C GLY A 772 6.25 5.31 -3.96
N ILE A 773 7.35 5.97 -4.30
CA ILE A 773 7.60 6.52 -5.63
C ILE A 773 8.47 5.56 -6.44
N LEU A 774 8.12 5.34 -7.71
CA LEU A 774 8.96 4.62 -8.65
C LEU A 774 9.50 5.57 -9.72
N ARG A 775 10.82 5.62 -9.87
CA ARG A 775 11.48 6.35 -10.94
C ARG A 775 11.64 5.46 -12.18
N GLY A 776 11.11 5.91 -13.30
CA GLY A 776 11.16 5.22 -14.59
C GLY A 776 12.14 5.87 -15.56
N ARG A 777 12.79 5.05 -16.41
CA ARG A 777 13.52 5.53 -17.59
C ARG A 777 13.04 4.84 -18.86
N LEU A 778 12.61 5.63 -19.85
CA LEU A 778 12.19 5.20 -21.17
C LEU A 778 13.39 5.01 -22.09
N TRP A 779 13.46 3.85 -22.76
CA TRP A 779 14.54 3.43 -23.68
C TRP A 779 14.04 3.21 -25.11
#